data_AF-A0A3D0DQL0-F1
#
_entry.id   AF-A0A3D0DQL0-F1
#
_cell.length_a   1.000
_cell.length_b   1.000
_cell.length_c   1.000
_cell.angle_alpha   90.00
_cell.angle_beta   90.00
_cell.angle_gamma   90.00
#
_symmetry.space_group_name_H-M   'P 1'
#
loop_
_entity.id
_entity.type
_entity.pdbx_description
1 polymer ?
#
loop_
_entity_poly.entity_id
_entity_poly.type
_entity_poly.pdbx_seq_one_letter_code
_entity_poly.pdbx_strand_id
1 'polypeptide(L)'
;MARFKKTMDGNEAAAHASYIFTDCAAIYPITPSSPMAEHTDEWATAGRKNIFGNTVKILEMESEAGAAGTVHGSLVAGAMTSTYTASQGLLLMIPNLYKVAGERLPGVFNVSARCVASHALNIFGDHSDVYACRQTGCAMLCESSVQEVMDLTPVAYMAALEGRLPFINFFDGFRTSHEIQKIDCWSNEDFEDIFPYDSLDKFRAEALNPNHPCEKGSAQNPDVFFQTREACNPAYNDMPAIVEKYMDKINAKIGTDYKLFNYYGAPDAEKVIVAMGSVCDTIEETIDYLTAKGEKVGVVKVRLYRPFVNDKFIAAIPKTAKQIIVLDRTKEPGSIAEPLALDVMAAVRGTEFKDTPITRGRYGLGSKDTTPAEIVAAFNNTEKEEFTLSIFDDVTNLSLDSGDALVTTPEGTVCCKFWGLGADGTVGANKNSIKIIGDNTDKYVQAYFDYDSKKSGGITMSHLRFGDKPIKSTYLIHKANFVACHNAAYVKKYHMVEELVDGGTFLLNCPWSGEELDKHLPGQVKKYIADHNINFYTIDGVKLGIESGMGPTRINTILQSAFFKLTGIIPEAEAIEHMKAAAKKSYGMKGDDIVQMNWKAIDLGANAVVKVDVPDSWKNCVDEGLDYPAATHGTKEQQDFVNDVQIKVSAQEGNTIPVSVVARYMDGSTPSGTAAYEKRGVSVSVPVWTPDKCVECGLCSYVCPHAAIRTVALTEAEVAAAPEGFKSKDVTGMPEYKFNIAISTMDCLGCGSCTNVCPTKSIEMKPLDDALKAEQNLFDYAVSVPDKEEVIAKFGAASVKGSQFRQPLLEFSGACAGCGETPYAKLITQLFGDRMYISNA
;
A
#
# COMPACT_ATOMS: atom_id res chain seq x y z
N MET A 1 11.60 -33.48 -4.90
CA MET A 1 11.67 -33.42 -3.41
C MET A 1 10.50 -32.57 -2.94
N ALA A 2 10.12 -32.58 -1.66
CA ALA A 2 9.12 -31.62 -1.17
C ALA A 2 9.73 -30.21 -1.21
N ARG A 3 9.00 -29.24 -1.78
CA ARG A 3 9.40 -27.84 -1.79
C ARG A 3 9.50 -27.32 -0.36
N PHE A 4 10.44 -26.41 -0.12
CA PHE A 4 10.56 -25.78 1.19
C PHE A 4 9.51 -24.67 1.32
N LYS A 5 8.99 -24.48 2.53
CA LYS A 5 8.02 -23.42 2.81
C LYS A 5 8.70 -22.18 3.35
N LYS A 6 8.19 -21.01 2.99
CA LYS A 6 8.66 -19.73 3.52
C LYS A 6 7.54 -18.69 3.52
N THR A 7 7.56 -17.84 4.54
CA THR A 7 6.63 -16.72 4.69
C THR A 7 7.20 -15.48 4.01
N MET A 8 6.64 -15.10 2.86
CA MET A 8 7.12 -13.98 2.03
C MET A 8 5.98 -13.27 1.29
N ASP A 9 6.26 -12.11 0.69
CA ASP A 9 5.29 -11.41 -0.17
C ASP A 9 5.45 -11.74 -1.65
N GLY A 10 4.50 -11.26 -2.48
CA GLY A 10 4.52 -11.49 -3.93
C GLY A 10 5.77 -10.93 -4.62
N ASN A 11 6.33 -9.81 -4.17
CA ASN A 11 7.58 -9.27 -4.72
C ASN A 11 8.77 -10.18 -4.42
N GLU A 12 8.92 -10.65 -3.17
CA GLU A 12 9.97 -11.60 -2.81
C GLU A 12 9.80 -12.94 -3.56
N ALA A 13 8.56 -13.39 -3.76
CA ALA A 13 8.26 -14.58 -4.56
C ALA A 13 8.64 -14.43 -6.03
N ALA A 14 8.25 -13.32 -6.67
CA ALA A 14 8.58 -13.02 -8.07
C ALA A 14 10.09 -12.88 -8.26
N ALA A 15 10.77 -12.13 -7.37
CA ALA A 15 12.22 -12.00 -7.39
C ALA A 15 12.92 -13.35 -7.22
N HIS A 16 12.41 -14.20 -6.31
CA HIS A 16 12.99 -15.52 -6.09
C HIS A 16 12.87 -16.40 -7.32
N ALA A 17 11.67 -16.47 -7.92
CA ALA A 17 11.40 -17.29 -9.09
C ALA A 17 12.11 -16.75 -10.35
N SER A 18 12.21 -15.44 -10.52
CA SER A 18 12.92 -14.82 -11.64
C SER A 18 14.45 -14.99 -11.56
N TYR A 19 15.02 -14.90 -10.34
CA TYR A 19 16.47 -14.99 -10.11
C TYR A 19 17.05 -16.29 -10.68
N ILE A 20 16.30 -17.38 -10.56
CA ILE A 20 16.64 -18.73 -11.01
C ILE A 20 17.05 -18.73 -12.50
N PHE A 21 16.39 -17.92 -13.33
CA PHE A 21 16.53 -17.95 -14.80
C PHE A 21 17.22 -16.72 -15.41
N THR A 22 17.74 -15.81 -14.56
CA THR A 22 18.22 -14.50 -15.01
C THR A 22 19.75 -14.43 -15.00
N ASP A 23 20.37 -14.05 -16.11
CA ASP A 23 21.79 -13.68 -16.18
C ASP A 23 21.99 -12.20 -15.79
N CYS A 24 21.12 -11.32 -16.28
CA CYS A 24 21.21 -9.87 -16.13
C CYS A 24 19.85 -9.25 -15.76
N ALA A 25 19.84 -8.24 -14.89
CA ALA A 25 18.65 -7.48 -14.55
C ALA A 25 18.92 -5.99 -14.70
N ALA A 26 18.24 -5.32 -15.65
CA ALA A 26 18.30 -3.88 -15.79
C ALA A 26 17.08 -3.27 -15.11
N ILE A 27 17.29 -2.36 -14.16
CA ILE A 27 16.24 -1.91 -13.23
C ILE A 27 16.18 -0.40 -13.12
N TYR A 28 15.03 0.09 -12.67
CA TYR A 28 14.84 1.44 -12.15
C TYR A 28 13.76 1.37 -11.06
N PRO A 29 13.93 2.04 -9.91
CA PRO A 29 13.03 1.89 -8.79
C PRO A 29 11.69 2.62 -9.03
N ILE A 30 10.59 1.87 -8.95
CA ILE A 30 9.23 2.42 -8.95
C ILE A 30 8.33 1.56 -8.05
N THR A 31 7.55 2.19 -7.17
CA THR A 31 6.56 1.49 -6.32
C THR A 31 5.42 0.92 -7.18
N PRO A 32 4.89 -0.28 -6.90
CA PRO A 32 5.30 -1.24 -5.86
C PRO A 32 6.33 -2.30 -6.30
N SER A 33 7.01 -2.15 -7.43
CA SER A 33 7.94 -3.18 -7.95
C SER A 33 9.35 -3.11 -7.39
N SER A 34 9.78 -1.97 -6.82
CA SER A 34 11.16 -1.79 -6.30
C SER A 34 11.67 -2.94 -5.41
N PRO A 35 10.86 -3.52 -4.49
CA PRO A 35 11.34 -4.62 -3.65
C PRO A 35 11.84 -5.85 -4.42
N MET A 36 11.34 -6.10 -5.63
CA MET A 36 11.87 -7.20 -6.47
C MET A 36 13.33 -6.97 -6.87
N ALA A 37 13.66 -5.73 -7.24
CA ALA A 37 15.02 -5.34 -7.60
C ALA A 37 15.94 -5.36 -6.39
N GLU A 38 15.47 -4.86 -5.24
CA GLU A 38 16.21 -4.85 -3.97
C GLU A 38 16.58 -6.27 -3.53
N HIS A 39 15.62 -7.21 -3.50
CA HIS A 39 15.91 -8.60 -3.16
C HIS A 39 16.88 -9.28 -4.15
N THR A 40 16.75 -8.97 -5.44
CA THR A 40 17.68 -9.47 -6.46
C THR A 40 19.10 -8.98 -6.20
N ASP A 41 19.28 -7.69 -5.89
CA ASP A 41 20.59 -7.09 -5.56
C ASP A 41 21.18 -7.67 -4.28
N GLU A 42 20.40 -7.77 -3.21
CA GLU A 42 20.80 -8.34 -1.94
C GLU A 42 21.31 -9.78 -2.11
N TRP A 43 20.59 -10.61 -2.87
CA TRP A 43 20.98 -12.00 -3.10
C TRP A 43 22.18 -12.14 -4.04
N ALA A 44 22.30 -11.30 -5.06
CA ALA A 44 23.48 -11.26 -5.91
C ALA A 44 24.73 -10.88 -5.11
N THR A 45 24.63 -9.86 -4.24
CA THR A 45 25.70 -9.45 -3.32
C THR A 45 26.06 -10.55 -2.32
N ALA A 46 25.08 -11.30 -1.84
CA ALA A 46 25.28 -12.47 -0.99
C ALA A 46 25.84 -13.71 -1.73
N GLY A 47 26.07 -13.63 -3.04
CA GLY A 47 26.66 -14.70 -3.84
C GLY A 47 25.69 -15.81 -4.26
N ARG A 48 24.38 -15.58 -4.16
CA ARG A 48 23.36 -16.54 -4.62
C ARG A 48 23.56 -16.87 -6.10
N LYS A 49 23.41 -18.14 -6.47
CA LYS A 49 23.58 -18.61 -7.85
C LYS A 49 22.24 -18.86 -8.52
N ASN A 50 22.14 -18.51 -9.80
CA ASN A 50 21.07 -18.94 -10.69
C ASN A 50 21.35 -20.36 -11.20
N ILE A 51 20.47 -20.92 -12.04
CA ILE A 51 20.63 -22.28 -12.58
C ILE A 51 21.84 -22.43 -13.52
N PHE A 52 22.41 -21.31 -13.98
CA PHE A 52 23.61 -21.28 -14.81
C PHE A 52 24.91 -21.24 -13.97
N GLY A 53 24.81 -21.25 -12.64
CA GLY A 53 25.96 -21.16 -11.73
C GLY A 53 26.53 -19.76 -11.54
N ASN A 54 25.83 -18.72 -12.02
CA ASN A 54 26.26 -17.33 -11.98
C ASN A 54 25.44 -16.53 -10.96
N THR A 55 26.01 -15.43 -10.45
CA THR A 55 25.24 -14.40 -9.74
C THR A 55 24.57 -13.50 -10.78
N VAL A 56 23.32 -13.10 -10.55
CA VAL A 56 22.64 -12.12 -11.41
C VAL A 56 23.44 -10.82 -11.46
N LYS A 57 23.69 -10.29 -12.66
CA LYS A 57 24.28 -8.96 -12.83
C LYS A 57 23.17 -7.91 -12.85
N ILE A 58 23.05 -7.13 -11.78
CA ILE A 58 22.07 -6.06 -11.68
C ILE A 58 22.68 -4.70 -12.09
N LEU A 59 21.88 -3.90 -12.81
CA LEU A 59 22.27 -2.59 -13.35
C LEU A 59 21.11 -1.61 -13.16
N GLU A 60 21.32 -0.58 -12.34
CA GLU A 60 20.39 0.54 -12.23
C GLU A 60 20.63 1.53 -13.38
N MET A 61 19.57 1.89 -14.09
CA MET A 61 19.61 2.85 -15.21
C MET A 61 19.12 4.23 -14.75
N GLU A 62 19.11 5.21 -15.66
CA GLU A 62 18.64 6.57 -15.37
C GLU A 62 17.11 6.72 -15.40
N SER A 63 16.42 5.76 -16.03
CA SER A 63 14.97 5.66 -16.16
C SER A 63 14.56 4.25 -16.58
N GLU A 64 13.27 3.92 -16.52
CA GLU A 64 12.74 2.68 -17.08
C GLU A 64 12.90 2.60 -18.60
N ALA A 65 12.96 3.73 -19.32
CA ALA A 65 13.25 3.73 -20.75
C ALA A 65 14.68 3.23 -21.03
N GLY A 66 15.66 3.71 -20.24
CA GLY A 66 17.03 3.22 -20.26
C GLY A 66 17.13 1.75 -19.84
N ALA A 67 16.38 1.35 -18.80
CA ALA A 67 16.27 -0.05 -18.39
C ALA A 67 15.76 -0.95 -19.53
N ALA A 68 14.69 -0.57 -20.21
CA ALA A 68 14.14 -1.33 -21.32
C ALA A 68 15.11 -1.42 -22.52
N GLY A 69 15.86 -0.34 -22.80
CA GLY A 69 16.92 -0.36 -23.82
C GLY A 69 18.07 -1.29 -23.45
N THR A 70 18.47 -1.32 -22.17
CA THR A 70 19.47 -2.27 -21.67
C THR A 70 18.96 -3.71 -21.72
N VAL A 71 17.69 -3.97 -21.40
CA VAL A 71 17.06 -5.28 -21.58
C VAL A 71 17.15 -5.71 -23.04
N HIS A 72 16.74 -4.84 -23.98
CA HIS A 72 16.82 -5.12 -25.41
C HIS A 72 18.25 -5.46 -25.85
N GLY A 73 19.22 -4.59 -25.56
CA GLY A 73 20.62 -4.81 -25.93
C GLY A 73 21.23 -6.07 -25.33
N SER A 74 20.94 -6.36 -24.05
CA SER A 74 21.44 -7.55 -23.36
C SER A 74 20.85 -8.85 -23.93
N LEU A 75 19.57 -8.86 -24.29
CA LEU A 75 18.94 -10.00 -24.96
C LEU A 75 19.50 -10.22 -26.37
N VAL A 76 19.71 -9.14 -27.14
CA VAL A 76 20.35 -9.22 -28.47
C VAL A 76 21.76 -9.81 -28.37
N ALA A 77 22.48 -9.52 -27.28
CA ALA A 77 23.80 -10.06 -26.98
C ALA A 77 23.78 -11.49 -26.38
N GLY A 78 22.62 -12.12 -26.22
CA GLY A 78 22.50 -13.54 -25.84
C GLY A 78 22.46 -13.82 -24.34
N ALA A 79 22.28 -12.82 -23.49
CA ALA A 79 22.08 -13.00 -22.06
C ALA A 79 20.57 -13.08 -21.73
N MET A 80 20.19 -13.98 -20.82
CA MET A 80 18.81 -14.03 -20.30
C MET A 80 18.57 -12.83 -19.39
N THR A 81 17.78 -11.86 -19.84
CA THR A 81 17.63 -10.58 -19.15
C THR A 81 16.22 -10.33 -18.68
N SER A 82 16.10 -9.89 -17.43
CA SER A 82 14.86 -9.53 -16.75
C SER A 82 14.80 -8.05 -16.39
N THR A 83 13.61 -7.56 -16.06
CA THR A 83 13.41 -6.27 -15.39
C THR A 83 12.19 -6.32 -14.47
N TYR A 84 12.06 -5.30 -13.60
CA TYR A 84 11.01 -5.13 -12.61
C TYR A 84 10.44 -3.72 -12.75
N THR A 85 9.14 -3.58 -13.00
CA THR A 85 8.52 -2.26 -13.23
C THR A 85 7.02 -2.24 -12.90
N ALA A 86 6.39 -1.07 -13.01
CA ALA A 86 4.96 -0.84 -12.81
C ALA A 86 4.54 0.50 -13.43
N SER A 87 3.25 0.70 -13.71
CA SER A 87 2.63 2.01 -14.00
C SER A 87 3.41 2.85 -15.02
N GLN A 88 3.80 4.07 -14.65
CA GLN A 88 4.55 5.00 -15.49
C GLN A 88 5.84 4.40 -16.05
N GLY A 89 6.52 3.60 -15.24
CA GLY A 89 7.74 2.92 -15.64
C GLY A 89 7.50 1.96 -16.80
N LEU A 90 6.44 1.16 -16.73
CA LEU A 90 6.04 0.25 -17.81
C LEU A 90 5.67 1.02 -19.09
N LEU A 91 5.00 2.17 -18.97
CA LEU A 91 4.70 3.03 -20.13
C LEU A 91 5.96 3.50 -20.85
N LEU A 92 7.02 3.84 -20.10
CA LEU A 92 8.32 4.23 -20.67
C LEU A 92 9.02 3.06 -21.37
N MET A 93 8.67 1.81 -21.05
CA MET A 93 9.23 0.62 -21.70
C MET A 93 8.51 0.27 -23.02
N ILE A 94 7.31 0.78 -23.29
CA ILE A 94 6.48 0.43 -24.46
C ILE A 94 7.26 0.44 -25.79
N PRO A 95 8.06 1.48 -26.13
CA PRO A 95 8.78 1.49 -27.40
C PRO A 95 9.74 0.30 -27.56
N ASN A 96 10.42 -0.09 -26.47
CA ASN A 96 11.33 -1.23 -26.48
C ASN A 96 10.58 -2.56 -26.43
N LEU A 97 9.41 -2.65 -25.78
CA LEU A 97 8.59 -3.88 -25.80
C LEU A 97 8.24 -4.31 -27.23
N TYR A 98 7.88 -3.37 -28.11
CA TYR A 98 7.68 -3.66 -29.54
C TYR A 98 8.94 -4.21 -30.22
N LYS A 99 10.12 -3.67 -29.88
CA LYS A 99 11.40 -4.11 -30.44
C LYS A 99 11.77 -5.51 -29.95
N VAL A 100 11.67 -5.76 -28.65
CA VAL A 100 11.95 -7.06 -28.03
C VAL A 100 11.01 -8.14 -28.60
N ALA A 101 9.72 -7.85 -28.74
CA ALA A 101 8.75 -8.77 -29.34
C ALA A 101 8.98 -8.96 -30.84
N GLY A 102 9.21 -7.88 -31.60
CA GLY A 102 9.44 -7.91 -33.04
C GLY A 102 10.74 -8.65 -33.43
N GLU A 103 11.76 -8.58 -32.59
CA GLU A 103 13.03 -9.29 -32.77
C GLU A 103 13.04 -10.70 -32.14
N ARG A 104 11.90 -11.16 -31.62
CA ARG A 104 11.71 -12.52 -31.07
C ARG A 104 12.67 -12.86 -29.93
N LEU A 105 12.83 -11.93 -29.00
CA LEU A 105 13.77 -12.04 -27.87
C LEU A 105 13.08 -12.56 -26.60
N PRO A 106 13.69 -13.51 -25.87
CA PRO A 106 13.05 -14.20 -24.74
C PRO A 106 13.18 -13.43 -23.41
N GLY A 107 12.81 -12.14 -23.39
CA GLY A 107 12.83 -11.30 -22.19
C GLY A 107 11.59 -11.49 -21.31
N VAL A 108 11.73 -11.39 -19.99
CA VAL A 108 10.60 -11.40 -19.05
C VAL A 108 10.58 -10.11 -18.24
N PHE A 109 9.46 -9.40 -18.30
CA PHE A 109 9.19 -8.16 -17.61
C PHE A 109 8.23 -8.49 -16.47
N ASN A 110 8.73 -8.46 -15.24
CA ASN A 110 7.91 -8.75 -14.07
C ASN A 110 7.27 -7.46 -13.57
N VAL A 111 5.94 -7.44 -13.54
CA VAL A 111 5.15 -6.23 -13.32
C VAL A 111 4.24 -6.39 -12.11
N SER A 112 4.46 -5.58 -11.09
CA SER A 112 3.47 -5.39 -10.04
C SER A 112 2.44 -4.36 -10.52
N ALA A 113 1.39 -4.82 -11.19
CA ALA A 113 0.44 -4.00 -11.96
C ALA A 113 -0.14 -2.86 -11.11
N ARG A 114 -0.04 -1.63 -11.62
CA ARG A 114 -0.33 -0.38 -10.88
C ARG A 114 -1.06 0.63 -11.76
N CYS A 115 -1.95 1.38 -11.10
CA CYS A 115 -2.67 2.52 -11.69
C CYS A 115 -1.77 3.49 -12.44
N VAL A 116 -2.13 3.81 -13.69
CA VAL A 116 -1.56 4.90 -14.47
C VAL A 116 -2.12 6.23 -13.99
N ALA A 117 -1.24 7.19 -13.74
CA ALA A 117 -1.60 8.54 -13.36
C ALA A 117 -2.48 9.20 -14.44
N SER A 118 -3.67 9.65 -14.04
CA SER A 118 -4.67 10.27 -14.92
C SER A 118 -5.06 11.65 -14.39
N HIS A 119 -6.19 11.75 -13.67
CA HIS A 119 -6.57 12.96 -12.93
C HIS A 119 -5.71 13.15 -11.66
N ALA A 120 -5.14 12.06 -11.14
CA ALA A 120 -4.24 12.04 -9.99
C ALA A 120 -3.23 10.89 -10.13
N LEU A 121 -2.11 11.00 -9.40
CA LEU A 121 -1.19 9.89 -9.17
C LEU A 121 -1.83 8.89 -8.20
N ASN A 122 -1.70 7.59 -8.50
CA ASN A 122 -2.06 6.54 -7.57
C ASN A 122 -0.94 5.47 -7.56
N ILE A 123 -0.43 5.13 -6.37
CA ILE A 123 0.65 4.13 -6.24
C ILE A 123 0.13 2.69 -6.22
N PHE A 124 -1.17 2.51 -6.06
CA PHE A 124 -1.81 1.25 -5.78
C PHE A 124 -2.21 0.48 -7.04
N GLY A 125 -2.51 -0.81 -6.85
CA GLY A 125 -2.70 -1.79 -7.92
C GLY A 125 -4.01 -1.69 -8.68
N ASP A 126 -3.90 -1.68 -10.01
CA ASP A 126 -4.92 -2.04 -11.01
C ASP A 126 -4.21 -2.44 -12.31
N HIS A 127 -4.94 -2.77 -13.38
CA HIS A 127 -4.38 -3.31 -14.63
C HIS A 127 -4.21 -2.28 -15.75
N SER A 128 -4.35 -0.98 -15.46
CA SER A 128 -4.28 0.06 -16.50
C SER A 128 -2.92 0.10 -17.23
N ASP A 129 -1.83 -0.21 -16.55
CA ASP A 129 -0.48 -0.25 -17.10
C ASP A 129 -0.23 -1.45 -18.02
N VAL A 130 -0.60 -2.65 -17.59
CA VAL A 130 -0.47 -3.86 -18.40
C VAL A 130 -1.39 -3.83 -19.62
N TYR A 131 -2.62 -3.30 -19.49
CA TYR A 131 -3.52 -3.14 -20.62
C TYR A 131 -3.05 -2.08 -21.63
N ALA A 132 -2.28 -1.08 -21.21
CA ALA A 132 -1.62 -0.13 -22.12
C ALA A 132 -0.52 -0.79 -22.97
N CYS A 133 -0.09 -2.01 -22.61
CA CYS A 133 0.93 -2.78 -23.32
C CYS A 133 0.35 -3.96 -24.12
N ARG A 134 -0.96 -4.20 -24.12
CA ARG A 134 -1.58 -5.42 -24.70
C ARG A 134 -1.34 -5.62 -26.20
N GLN A 135 -0.94 -4.56 -26.90
CA GLN A 135 -0.68 -4.52 -28.35
C GLN A 135 0.80 -4.62 -28.73
N THR A 136 1.73 -4.63 -27.77
CA THR A 136 3.18 -4.59 -28.04
C THR A 136 3.70 -5.87 -28.70
N GLY A 137 2.96 -6.97 -28.59
CA GLY A 137 3.37 -8.31 -29.03
C GLY A 137 3.98 -9.15 -27.90
N CYS A 138 4.06 -8.65 -26.67
CA CYS A 138 4.40 -9.49 -25.53
C CYS A 138 3.28 -10.51 -25.25
N ALA A 139 3.66 -11.73 -24.87
CA ALA A 139 2.75 -12.60 -24.15
C ALA A 139 2.47 -12.00 -22.76
N MET A 140 1.29 -12.25 -22.20
CA MET A 140 0.88 -11.67 -20.92
C MET A 140 0.33 -12.78 -20.02
N LEU A 141 1.03 -13.05 -18.92
CA LEU A 141 0.68 -14.08 -17.94
C LEU A 141 0.33 -13.42 -16.60
N CYS A 142 -0.87 -13.67 -16.11
CA CYS A 142 -1.39 -13.12 -14.86
C CYS A 142 -1.39 -14.15 -13.73
N GLU A 143 -1.00 -13.70 -12.54
CA GLU A 143 -0.89 -14.51 -11.33
C GLU A 143 -1.78 -13.92 -10.23
N SER A 144 -2.63 -14.76 -9.62
CA SER A 144 -3.72 -14.33 -8.73
C SER A 144 -3.34 -14.30 -7.25
N SER A 145 -2.25 -14.95 -6.85
CA SER A 145 -1.84 -15.08 -5.45
C SER A 145 -0.33 -15.15 -5.32
N VAL A 146 0.20 -15.00 -4.10
CA VAL A 146 1.64 -15.11 -3.82
C VAL A 146 2.18 -16.49 -4.22
N GLN A 147 1.37 -17.55 -4.04
CA GLN A 147 1.74 -18.90 -4.47
C GLN A 147 1.73 -19.02 -6.00
N GLU A 148 0.72 -18.47 -6.69
CA GLU A 148 0.69 -18.46 -8.15
C GLU A 148 1.87 -17.68 -8.73
N VAL A 149 2.30 -16.58 -8.10
CA VAL A 149 3.52 -15.85 -8.49
C VAL A 149 4.74 -16.77 -8.47
N MET A 150 4.94 -17.49 -7.38
CA MET A 150 6.03 -18.45 -7.27
C MET A 150 5.91 -19.57 -8.32
N ASP A 151 4.71 -20.10 -8.55
CA ASP A 151 4.48 -21.28 -9.39
C ASP A 151 4.56 -21.00 -10.90
N LEU A 152 4.05 -19.85 -11.34
CA LEU A 152 3.85 -19.53 -12.76
C LEU A 152 4.94 -18.63 -13.34
N THR A 153 5.67 -17.87 -12.53
CA THR A 153 6.83 -17.12 -13.02
C THR A 153 7.81 -18.01 -13.82
N PRO A 154 8.18 -19.23 -13.37
CA PRO A 154 9.02 -20.14 -14.15
C PRO A 154 8.42 -20.53 -15.52
N VAL A 155 7.09 -20.60 -15.64
CA VAL A 155 6.40 -20.87 -16.91
C VAL A 155 6.69 -19.73 -17.89
N ALA A 156 6.61 -18.47 -17.46
CA ALA A 156 6.92 -17.32 -18.30
C ALA A 156 8.36 -17.37 -18.84
N TYR A 157 9.36 -17.67 -18.00
CA TYR A 157 10.77 -17.75 -18.43
C TYR A 157 11.04 -18.89 -19.39
N MET A 158 10.56 -20.09 -19.10
CA MET A 158 10.79 -21.25 -19.96
C MET A 158 10.04 -21.12 -21.28
N ALA A 159 8.79 -20.63 -21.26
CA ALA A 159 8.00 -20.40 -22.46
C ALA A 159 8.55 -19.26 -23.32
N ALA A 160 9.04 -18.16 -22.71
CA ALA A 160 9.71 -17.08 -23.43
C ALA A 160 10.92 -17.61 -24.21
N LEU A 161 11.74 -18.44 -23.56
CA LEU A 161 12.95 -19.01 -24.13
C LEU A 161 12.68 -19.99 -25.28
N GLU A 162 11.76 -20.94 -25.08
CA GLU A 162 11.40 -21.93 -26.11
C GLU A 162 10.64 -21.27 -27.27
N GLY A 163 9.65 -20.43 -26.97
CA GLY A 163 8.77 -19.81 -27.96
C GLY A 163 9.34 -18.56 -28.64
N ARG A 164 10.45 -18.01 -28.13
CA ARG A 164 11.11 -16.82 -28.68
C ARG A 164 10.18 -15.60 -28.75
N LEU A 165 9.45 -15.35 -27.68
CA LEU A 165 8.66 -14.13 -27.50
C LEU A 165 8.82 -13.65 -26.05
N PRO A 166 8.79 -12.33 -25.81
CA PRO A 166 8.87 -11.81 -24.46
C PRO A 166 7.56 -11.95 -23.71
N PHE A 167 7.65 -11.97 -22.38
CA PHE A 167 6.51 -12.01 -21.47
C PHE A 167 6.44 -10.74 -20.63
N ILE A 168 5.23 -10.22 -20.47
CA ILE A 168 4.83 -9.40 -19.32
C ILE A 168 4.21 -10.38 -18.32
N ASN A 169 4.97 -10.70 -17.27
CA ASN A 169 4.51 -11.54 -16.17
C ASN A 169 4.02 -10.64 -15.04
N PHE A 170 2.75 -10.71 -14.65
CA PHE A 170 2.19 -9.68 -13.78
C PHE A 170 1.21 -10.19 -12.73
N PHE A 171 1.17 -9.44 -11.64
CA PHE A 171 0.33 -9.65 -10.47
C PHE A 171 -0.04 -8.30 -9.84
N ASP A 172 -1.08 -8.29 -9.02
CA ASP A 172 -1.67 -7.03 -8.55
C ASP A 172 -0.73 -6.28 -7.58
N GLY A 173 -0.43 -5.02 -7.91
CA GLY A 173 0.32 -4.10 -7.08
C GLY A 173 -0.34 -3.90 -5.72
N PHE A 174 0.46 -3.88 -4.66
CA PHE A 174 0.08 -4.04 -3.26
C PHE A 174 -0.69 -5.33 -2.91
N ARG A 175 -1.86 -5.56 -3.52
CA ARG A 175 -2.79 -6.64 -3.15
C ARG A 175 -2.17 -8.04 -3.21
N THR A 176 -1.28 -8.29 -4.17
CA THR A 176 -0.47 -9.52 -4.23
C THR A 176 1.00 -9.22 -3.93
N SER A 177 1.56 -8.17 -4.53
CA SER A 177 2.99 -7.85 -4.39
C SER A 177 3.47 -7.60 -2.96
N HIS A 178 2.60 -7.11 -2.06
CA HIS A 178 2.92 -6.78 -0.66
C HIS A 178 2.11 -7.60 0.35
N GLU A 179 1.21 -8.47 -0.12
CA GLU A 179 0.56 -9.44 0.74
C GLU A 179 1.56 -10.52 1.09
N ILE A 180 1.77 -10.76 2.39
CA ILE A 180 2.65 -11.81 2.88
C ILE A 180 1.82 -13.09 3.04
N GLN A 181 2.28 -14.19 2.46
CA GLN A 181 1.73 -15.52 2.69
C GLN A 181 2.83 -16.53 3.00
N LYS A 182 2.47 -17.62 3.67
CA LYS A 182 3.31 -18.82 3.73
C LYS A 182 3.08 -19.65 2.46
N ILE A 183 4.12 -19.76 1.65
CA ILE A 183 4.08 -20.44 0.35
C ILE A 183 5.14 -21.54 0.24
N ASP A 184 4.90 -22.49 -0.65
CA ASP A 184 5.90 -23.45 -1.12
C ASP A 184 6.80 -22.76 -2.15
N CYS A 185 8.12 -22.95 -2.07
CA CYS A 185 9.12 -22.23 -2.86
C CYS A 185 9.94 -23.16 -3.76
N TRP A 186 10.39 -22.68 -4.92
CA TRP A 186 11.27 -23.45 -5.80
C TRP A 186 12.74 -23.40 -5.36
N SER A 187 13.51 -24.41 -5.69
CA SER A 187 14.98 -24.34 -5.72
C SER A 187 15.50 -24.40 -7.15
N ASN A 188 16.81 -24.20 -7.35
CA ASN A 188 17.42 -24.32 -8.67
C ASN A 188 17.31 -25.77 -9.19
N GLU A 189 17.50 -26.74 -8.29
CA GLU A 189 17.48 -28.18 -8.59
C GLU A 189 16.11 -28.65 -9.12
N ASP A 190 15.03 -27.96 -8.74
CA ASP A 190 13.68 -28.30 -9.18
C ASP A 190 13.47 -28.14 -10.70
N PHE A 191 14.35 -27.39 -11.38
CA PHE A 191 14.23 -27.08 -12.81
C PHE A 191 15.24 -27.79 -13.71
N GLU A 192 16.22 -28.50 -13.15
CA GLU A 192 17.30 -29.14 -13.93
C GLU A 192 16.79 -30.11 -15.02
N ASP A 193 15.69 -30.81 -14.75
CA ASP A 193 15.09 -31.81 -15.64
C ASP A 193 14.05 -31.23 -16.62
N ILE A 194 13.57 -30.01 -16.39
CA ILE A 194 12.49 -29.43 -17.21
C ILE A 194 12.90 -28.18 -17.99
N PHE A 195 13.99 -27.52 -17.62
CA PHE A 195 14.50 -26.32 -18.27
C PHE A 195 14.99 -26.62 -19.72
N PRO A 196 14.65 -25.79 -20.72
CA PRO A 196 14.98 -26.05 -22.12
C PRO A 196 16.40 -25.62 -22.49
N TYR A 197 17.42 -26.40 -22.08
CA TYR A 197 18.81 -26.10 -22.40
C TYR A 197 19.09 -26.01 -23.91
N ASP A 198 18.47 -26.85 -24.74
CA ASP A 198 18.61 -26.76 -26.20
C ASP A 198 18.15 -25.40 -26.76
N SER A 199 17.06 -24.85 -26.22
CA SER A 199 16.55 -23.52 -26.60
C SER A 199 17.47 -22.40 -26.13
N LEU A 200 18.13 -22.57 -24.97
CA LEU A 200 19.16 -21.66 -24.46
C LEU A 200 20.39 -21.64 -25.36
N ASP A 201 20.90 -22.81 -25.74
CA ASP A 201 22.07 -22.93 -26.62
C ASP A 201 21.78 -22.31 -27.98
N LYS A 202 20.59 -22.56 -28.53
CA LYS A 202 20.15 -21.90 -29.76
C LYS A 202 20.07 -20.38 -29.60
N PHE A 203 19.58 -19.88 -28.47
CA PHE A 203 19.46 -18.43 -28.20
C PHE A 203 20.82 -17.76 -28.24
N ARG A 204 21.78 -18.37 -27.54
CA ARG A 204 23.16 -17.88 -27.47
C ARG A 204 23.88 -17.98 -28.81
N ALA A 205 23.65 -19.04 -29.58
CA ALA A 205 24.23 -19.20 -30.92
C ALA A 205 23.71 -18.17 -31.93
N GLU A 206 22.47 -17.71 -31.78
CA GLU A 206 21.82 -16.70 -32.64
C GLU A 206 22.04 -15.25 -32.17
N ALA A 207 22.78 -15.05 -31.08
CA ALA A 207 23.08 -13.74 -30.53
C ALA A 207 24.00 -12.92 -31.43
N LEU A 208 23.96 -11.60 -31.28
CA LEU A 208 24.86 -10.70 -32.00
C LEU A 208 26.31 -10.92 -31.55
N ASN A 209 27.17 -11.35 -32.47
CA ASN A 209 28.58 -11.63 -32.19
C ASN A 209 29.45 -11.28 -33.42
N PRO A 210 30.63 -10.64 -33.25
CA PRO A 210 31.52 -10.33 -34.37
C PRO A 210 32.07 -11.57 -35.10
N ASN A 211 32.04 -12.76 -34.49
CA ASN A 211 32.47 -14.01 -35.13
C ASN A 211 31.39 -14.62 -36.04
N HIS A 212 30.14 -14.17 -35.94
CA HIS A 212 29.03 -14.53 -36.82
C HIS A 212 28.04 -13.34 -36.91
N PRO A 213 28.47 -12.23 -37.54
CA PRO A 213 27.75 -10.96 -37.48
C PRO A 213 26.42 -11.03 -38.25
N CYS A 214 25.42 -10.31 -37.76
CA CYS A 214 24.16 -10.07 -38.47
C CYS A 214 23.70 -8.61 -38.27
N GLU A 215 22.90 -8.12 -39.20
CA GLU A 215 22.21 -6.83 -39.07
C GLU A 215 20.82 -7.06 -38.46
N LYS A 216 20.42 -6.22 -37.51
CA LYS A 216 19.09 -6.22 -36.90
C LYS A 216 18.52 -4.81 -36.86
N GLY A 217 17.19 -4.69 -36.96
CA GLY A 217 16.49 -3.42 -36.81
C GLY A 217 16.66 -2.45 -37.99
N SER A 218 16.79 -2.96 -39.22
CA SER A 218 16.88 -2.12 -40.42
C SER A 218 15.63 -1.28 -40.67
N ALA A 219 15.76 -0.25 -41.51
CA ALA A 219 14.63 0.49 -42.04
C ALA A 219 14.07 -0.24 -43.27
N GLN A 220 12.79 -0.59 -43.26
CA GLN A 220 12.12 -1.29 -44.35
C GLN A 220 11.08 -0.39 -45.03
N ASN A 221 11.02 -0.46 -46.36
CA ASN A 221 10.02 0.23 -47.16
C ASN A 221 8.68 -0.53 -47.17
N PRO A 222 7.59 0.09 -47.68
CA PRO A 222 6.27 -0.55 -47.76
C PRO A 222 6.22 -1.83 -48.62
N ASP A 223 7.20 -2.06 -49.47
CA ASP A 223 7.30 -3.21 -50.38
C ASP A 223 7.56 -4.54 -49.65
N VAL A 224 8.14 -4.52 -48.44
CA VAL A 224 8.48 -5.74 -47.66
C VAL A 224 8.06 -5.70 -46.18
N PHE A 225 7.81 -4.52 -45.62
CA PHE A 225 7.54 -4.39 -44.17
C PHE A 225 6.34 -5.22 -43.71
N PHE A 226 5.23 -5.18 -44.45
CA PHE A 226 4.02 -5.91 -44.05
C PHE A 226 4.25 -7.43 -44.08
N GLN A 227 4.88 -7.95 -45.14
CA GLN A 227 5.21 -9.38 -45.24
C GLN A 227 6.14 -9.83 -44.11
N THR A 228 7.11 -9.00 -43.74
CA THR A 228 8.04 -9.27 -42.64
C THR A 228 7.32 -9.24 -41.29
N ARG A 229 6.38 -8.30 -41.08
CA ARG A 229 5.59 -8.21 -39.85
C ARG A 229 4.71 -9.44 -39.64
N GLU A 230 4.06 -9.95 -40.69
CA GLU A 230 3.22 -11.15 -40.66
C GLU A 230 4.02 -12.46 -40.53
N ALA A 231 5.31 -12.45 -40.87
CA ALA A 231 6.17 -13.64 -40.76
C ALA A 231 6.34 -14.13 -39.31
N CYS A 232 5.99 -13.32 -38.30
CA CYS A 232 6.03 -13.73 -36.90
C CYS A 232 4.85 -14.62 -36.47
N ASN A 233 3.76 -14.68 -37.26
CA ASN A 233 2.50 -15.33 -36.85
C ASN A 233 2.65 -16.77 -36.33
N PRO A 234 3.48 -17.66 -36.92
CA PRO A 234 3.69 -19.00 -36.37
C PRO A 234 4.14 -19.00 -34.91
N ALA A 235 5.04 -18.08 -34.52
CA ALA A 235 5.53 -17.99 -33.14
C ALA A 235 4.40 -17.66 -32.14
N TYR A 236 3.46 -16.80 -32.54
CA TYR A 236 2.31 -16.45 -31.70
C TYR A 236 1.26 -17.56 -31.68
N ASN A 237 1.06 -18.28 -32.80
CA ASN A 237 0.15 -19.42 -32.88
C ASN A 237 0.64 -20.60 -32.03
N ASP A 238 1.96 -20.82 -31.97
CA ASP A 238 2.57 -21.92 -31.22
C ASP A 238 2.67 -21.61 -29.71
N MET A 239 2.74 -20.33 -29.33
CA MET A 239 2.98 -19.91 -27.95
C MET A 239 1.98 -20.50 -26.93
N PRO A 240 0.66 -20.52 -27.16
CA PRO A 240 -0.27 -21.16 -26.24
C PRO A 240 0.09 -22.60 -25.86
N ALA A 241 0.46 -23.43 -26.84
CA ALA A 241 0.84 -24.82 -26.61
C ALA A 241 2.15 -24.93 -25.82
N ILE A 242 3.09 -23.99 -26.03
CA ILE A 242 4.33 -23.91 -25.26
C ILE A 242 4.04 -23.54 -23.80
N VAL A 243 3.15 -22.57 -23.56
CA VAL A 243 2.72 -22.21 -22.20
C VAL A 243 2.03 -23.40 -21.52
N GLU A 244 1.10 -24.08 -22.19
CA GLU A 244 0.44 -25.29 -21.66
C GLU A 244 1.47 -26.38 -21.32
N LYS A 245 2.43 -26.65 -22.22
CA LYS A 245 3.52 -27.61 -21.97
C LYS A 245 4.27 -27.33 -20.67
N TYR A 246 4.56 -26.06 -20.39
CA TYR A 246 5.28 -25.69 -19.16
C TYR A 246 4.38 -25.64 -17.93
N MET A 247 3.11 -25.23 -18.06
CA MET A 247 2.12 -25.41 -16.99
C MET A 247 1.98 -26.89 -16.63
N ASP A 248 1.89 -27.80 -17.60
CA ASP A 248 1.79 -29.25 -17.38
C ASP A 248 3.03 -29.81 -16.66
N LYS A 249 4.23 -29.34 -17.01
CA LYS A 249 5.47 -29.69 -16.31
C LYS A 249 5.47 -29.24 -14.85
N ILE A 250 4.97 -28.02 -14.58
CA ILE A 250 4.80 -27.52 -13.21
C ILE A 250 3.75 -28.37 -12.48
N ASN A 251 2.57 -28.54 -13.07
CA ASN A 251 1.47 -29.35 -12.56
C ASN A 251 1.93 -30.76 -12.15
N ALA A 252 2.73 -31.42 -12.98
CA ALA A 252 3.28 -32.74 -12.68
C ALA A 252 4.21 -32.75 -11.45
N LYS A 253 4.93 -31.66 -11.16
CA LYS A 253 5.82 -31.55 -10.00
C LYS A 253 5.08 -31.28 -8.69
N ILE A 254 4.02 -30.47 -8.73
CA ILE A 254 3.38 -29.93 -7.52
C ILE A 254 1.93 -30.38 -7.32
N GLY A 255 1.37 -31.17 -8.24
CA GLY A 255 0.02 -31.71 -8.14
C GLY A 255 -1.09 -30.68 -8.37
N THR A 256 -0.80 -29.62 -9.14
CA THR A 256 -1.77 -28.60 -9.55
C THR A 256 -2.35 -28.91 -10.94
N ASP A 257 -3.27 -28.07 -11.41
CA ASP A 257 -3.89 -28.18 -12.74
C ASP A 257 -3.94 -26.79 -13.42
N TYR A 258 -2.88 -25.99 -13.34
CA TYR A 258 -2.83 -24.69 -14.01
C TYR A 258 -3.08 -24.82 -15.53
N LYS A 259 -3.94 -23.96 -16.07
CA LYS A 259 -4.32 -23.89 -17.47
C LYS A 259 -4.29 -22.43 -17.93
N LEU A 260 -4.38 -22.20 -19.24
CA LEU A 260 -4.52 -20.85 -19.80
C LEU A 260 -5.74 -20.13 -19.22
N PHE A 261 -6.83 -20.88 -19.06
CA PHE A 261 -8.06 -20.51 -18.39
C PHE A 261 -8.49 -21.67 -17.49
N ASN A 262 -8.63 -21.45 -16.19
CA ASN A 262 -9.23 -22.44 -15.30
C ASN A 262 -10.58 -21.98 -14.80
N TYR A 263 -11.50 -22.94 -14.80
CA TYR A 263 -12.79 -22.83 -14.16
C TYR A 263 -12.73 -23.28 -12.70
N TYR A 264 -13.48 -22.60 -11.83
CA TYR A 264 -13.79 -23.01 -10.46
C TYR A 264 -15.26 -22.74 -10.15
N GLY A 265 -15.93 -23.66 -9.45
CA GLY A 265 -17.31 -23.52 -9.00
C GLY A 265 -18.20 -24.69 -9.38
N ALA A 266 -19.52 -24.48 -9.34
CA ALA A 266 -20.49 -25.53 -9.60
C ALA A 266 -20.34 -26.08 -11.04
N PRO A 267 -20.26 -27.41 -11.25
CA PRO A 267 -20.16 -27.98 -12.61
C PRO A 267 -21.35 -27.61 -13.51
N ASP A 268 -22.50 -27.31 -12.91
CA ASP A 268 -23.74 -26.87 -13.57
C ASP A 268 -24.04 -25.38 -13.30
N ALA A 269 -23.01 -24.54 -13.14
CA ALA A 269 -23.19 -23.11 -12.89
C ALA A 269 -24.06 -22.44 -13.97
N GLU A 270 -24.95 -21.55 -13.51
CA GLU A 270 -25.80 -20.73 -14.37
C GLU A 270 -25.26 -19.30 -14.51
N LYS A 271 -24.44 -18.83 -13.57
CA LYS A 271 -23.79 -17.52 -13.62
C LYS A 271 -22.28 -17.70 -13.48
N VAL A 272 -21.53 -17.14 -14.42
CA VAL A 272 -20.07 -17.32 -14.48
C VAL A 272 -19.38 -15.97 -14.54
N ILE A 273 -18.50 -15.69 -13.57
CA ILE A 273 -17.60 -14.54 -13.64
C ILE A 273 -16.38 -14.88 -14.48
N VAL A 274 -15.90 -13.95 -15.30
CA VAL A 274 -14.59 -14.00 -15.96
C VAL A 274 -13.75 -12.87 -15.40
N ALA A 275 -12.62 -13.20 -14.79
CA ALA A 275 -11.77 -12.23 -14.12
C ALA A 275 -10.29 -12.61 -14.20
N MET A 276 -9.44 -11.66 -13.80
CA MET A 276 -7.98 -11.78 -13.83
C MET A 276 -7.39 -11.13 -12.57
N GLY A 277 -6.28 -11.67 -12.07
CA GLY A 277 -5.60 -11.16 -10.88
C GLY A 277 -6.25 -11.59 -9.56
N SER A 278 -5.89 -10.90 -8.49
CA SER A 278 -6.14 -11.30 -7.09
C SER A 278 -7.61 -11.41 -6.71
N VAL A 279 -8.52 -10.74 -7.43
CA VAL A 279 -9.97 -10.86 -7.19
C VAL A 279 -10.44 -12.29 -7.35
N CYS A 280 -9.76 -13.09 -8.16
CA CYS A 280 -10.19 -14.46 -8.45
C CYS A 280 -10.17 -15.34 -7.19
N ASP A 281 -9.27 -15.09 -6.24
CA ASP A 281 -9.23 -15.83 -4.97
C ASP A 281 -10.37 -15.41 -4.04
N THR A 282 -10.72 -14.11 -4.01
CA THR A 282 -11.94 -13.62 -3.33
C THR A 282 -13.21 -14.19 -3.96
N ILE A 283 -13.26 -14.31 -5.29
CA ILE A 283 -14.40 -14.90 -6.00
C ILE A 283 -14.53 -16.39 -5.67
N GLU A 284 -13.42 -17.15 -5.66
CA GLU A 284 -13.47 -18.57 -5.25
C GLU A 284 -13.97 -18.75 -3.82
N GLU A 285 -13.47 -17.95 -2.88
CA GLU A 285 -13.94 -17.97 -1.49
C GLU A 285 -15.45 -17.66 -1.39
N THR A 286 -15.92 -16.69 -2.19
CA THR A 286 -17.35 -16.33 -2.26
C THR A 286 -18.17 -17.45 -2.91
N ILE A 287 -17.66 -18.12 -3.94
CA ILE A 287 -18.31 -19.26 -4.58
C ILE A 287 -18.47 -20.41 -3.58
N ASP A 288 -17.47 -20.69 -2.74
CA ASP A 288 -17.59 -21.73 -1.71
C ASP A 288 -18.74 -21.41 -0.73
N TYR A 289 -18.87 -20.15 -0.34
CA TYR A 289 -19.98 -19.67 0.49
C TYR A 289 -21.35 -19.80 -0.19
N LEU A 290 -21.47 -19.42 -1.46
CA LEU A 290 -22.73 -19.43 -2.21
C LEU A 290 -23.15 -20.85 -2.61
N THR A 291 -22.22 -21.70 -3.02
CA THR A 291 -22.48 -23.10 -3.39
C THR A 291 -22.91 -23.93 -2.19
N ALA A 292 -22.39 -23.64 -0.98
CA ALA A 292 -22.87 -24.23 0.27
C ALA A 292 -24.35 -23.89 0.56
N LYS A 293 -24.88 -22.81 -0.04
CA LYS A 293 -26.31 -22.44 0.00
C LYS A 293 -27.12 -22.96 -1.19
N GLY A 294 -26.50 -23.73 -2.07
CA GLY A 294 -27.14 -24.32 -3.26
C GLY A 294 -27.15 -23.41 -4.49
N GLU A 295 -26.41 -22.29 -4.49
CA GLU A 295 -26.31 -21.44 -5.66
C GLU A 295 -25.37 -22.02 -6.73
N LYS A 296 -25.72 -21.78 -8.00
CA LYS A 296 -25.04 -22.33 -9.17
C LYS A 296 -24.15 -21.28 -9.82
N VAL A 297 -23.03 -21.00 -9.16
CA VAL A 297 -22.10 -19.94 -9.55
C VAL A 297 -20.70 -20.50 -9.84
N GLY A 298 -19.95 -19.79 -10.67
CA GLY A 298 -18.59 -20.17 -11.04
C GLY A 298 -17.74 -19.00 -11.51
N VAL A 299 -16.44 -19.24 -11.69
CA VAL A 299 -15.46 -18.28 -12.19
C VAL A 299 -14.52 -18.93 -13.19
N VAL A 300 -14.22 -18.24 -14.29
CA VAL A 300 -13.09 -18.53 -15.17
C VAL A 300 -11.99 -17.52 -14.86
N LYS A 301 -10.89 -17.97 -14.24
CA LYS A 301 -9.71 -17.11 -14.08
C LYS A 301 -8.85 -17.13 -15.33
N VAL A 302 -8.49 -15.97 -15.83
CA VAL A 302 -7.61 -15.79 -16.99
C VAL A 302 -6.16 -15.77 -16.52
N ARG A 303 -5.35 -16.75 -16.95
CA ARG A 303 -3.90 -16.76 -16.67
C ARG A 303 -3.16 -16.19 -17.87
N LEU A 304 -3.26 -16.85 -19.02
CA LEU A 304 -2.67 -16.33 -20.25
C LEU A 304 -3.66 -15.37 -20.92
N TYR A 305 -3.47 -14.07 -20.69
CA TYR A 305 -4.30 -13.02 -21.32
C TYR A 305 -3.90 -12.78 -22.78
N ARG A 306 -2.60 -12.88 -23.10
CA ARG A 306 -2.07 -12.78 -24.47
C ARG A 306 -1.02 -13.86 -24.74
N PRO A 307 -1.08 -14.56 -25.89
CA PRO A 307 -2.19 -14.60 -26.85
C PRO A 307 -3.49 -15.13 -26.23
N PHE A 308 -4.64 -14.54 -26.60
CA PHE A 308 -5.95 -14.97 -26.10
C PHE A 308 -6.47 -16.14 -26.95
N VAL A 309 -6.78 -17.28 -26.31
CA VAL A 309 -7.09 -18.54 -27.02
C VAL A 309 -8.58 -18.86 -26.93
N ASN A 310 -9.34 -18.44 -27.94
CA ASN A 310 -10.80 -18.52 -27.95
C ASN A 310 -11.33 -19.92 -27.62
N ASP A 311 -10.86 -20.97 -28.30
CA ASP A 311 -11.41 -22.33 -28.12
C ASP A 311 -11.19 -22.85 -26.69
N LYS A 312 -10.03 -22.53 -26.09
CA LYS A 312 -9.70 -22.93 -24.71
C LYS A 312 -10.50 -22.13 -23.68
N PHE A 313 -10.73 -20.84 -23.95
CA PHE A 313 -11.59 -19.99 -23.14
C PHE A 313 -13.03 -20.51 -23.12
N ILE A 314 -13.60 -20.78 -24.31
CA ILE A 314 -14.96 -21.30 -24.44
C ILE A 314 -15.11 -22.66 -23.77
N ALA A 315 -14.11 -23.54 -23.91
CA ALA A 315 -14.09 -24.84 -23.24
C ALA A 315 -14.06 -24.75 -21.70
N ALA A 316 -13.59 -23.64 -21.13
CA ALA A 316 -13.57 -23.42 -19.68
C ALA A 316 -14.94 -22.97 -19.12
N ILE A 317 -15.86 -22.48 -19.96
CA ILE A 317 -17.18 -22.03 -19.51
C ILE A 317 -18.13 -23.24 -19.46
N PRO A 318 -18.80 -23.51 -18.32
CA PRO A 318 -19.86 -24.52 -18.26
C PRO A 318 -20.97 -24.23 -19.27
N LYS A 319 -21.41 -25.25 -20.02
CA LYS A 319 -22.49 -25.15 -21.02
C LYS A 319 -23.84 -24.71 -20.43
N THR A 320 -23.99 -24.82 -19.12
CA THR A 320 -25.17 -24.41 -18.35
C THR A 320 -25.20 -22.91 -18.05
N ALA A 321 -24.13 -22.17 -18.36
CA ALA A 321 -24.06 -20.74 -18.12
C ALA A 321 -25.18 -20.01 -18.88
N LYS A 322 -25.99 -19.27 -18.12
CA LYS A 322 -27.07 -18.40 -18.61
C LYS A 322 -26.71 -16.92 -18.51
N GLN A 323 -25.62 -16.59 -17.82
CA GLN A 323 -25.08 -15.23 -17.72
C GLN A 323 -23.56 -15.29 -17.55
N ILE A 324 -22.86 -14.43 -18.28
CA ILE A 324 -21.42 -14.22 -18.15
C ILE A 324 -21.19 -12.80 -17.60
N ILE A 325 -20.38 -12.69 -16.56
CA ILE A 325 -20.08 -11.42 -15.89
C ILE A 325 -18.58 -11.18 -16.04
N VAL A 326 -18.16 -10.16 -16.78
CA VAL A 326 -16.73 -9.87 -16.97
C VAL A 326 -16.31 -8.75 -16.02
N LEU A 327 -15.26 -8.98 -15.24
CA LEU A 327 -14.71 -8.00 -14.31
C LEU A 327 -13.35 -7.51 -14.80
N ASP A 328 -13.27 -6.23 -15.15
CA ASP A 328 -12.06 -5.55 -15.58
C ASP A 328 -11.51 -4.65 -14.46
N ARG A 329 -10.22 -4.79 -14.15
CA ARG A 329 -9.52 -3.96 -13.16
C ARG A 329 -8.89 -2.73 -13.81
N THR A 330 -9.65 -2.02 -14.64
CA THR A 330 -9.18 -0.83 -15.36
C THR A 330 -10.35 0.06 -15.77
N LYS A 331 -10.07 1.22 -16.36
CA LYS A 331 -11.04 2.04 -17.08
C LYS A 331 -10.39 2.58 -18.35
N GLU A 332 -11.04 2.38 -19.49
CA GLU A 332 -10.68 3.03 -20.77
C GLU A 332 -11.76 4.08 -21.10
N PRO A 333 -11.58 5.36 -20.73
CA PRO A 333 -12.61 6.38 -20.94
C PRO A 333 -13.00 6.51 -22.42
N GLY A 334 -14.28 6.35 -22.72
CA GLY A 334 -14.82 6.44 -24.08
C GLY A 334 -14.70 5.18 -24.92
N SER A 335 -14.15 4.09 -24.37
CA SER A 335 -14.21 2.78 -25.03
C SER A 335 -15.63 2.22 -25.02
N ILE A 336 -15.91 1.29 -25.93
CA ILE A 336 -17.18 0.56 -25.97
C ILE A 336 -17.32 -0.47 -24.82
N ALA A 337 -16.20 -0.98 -24.31
CA ALA A 337 -16.06 -1.81 -23.11
C ALA A 337 -14.57 -1.89 -22.74
N GLU A 338 -14.27 -2.37 -21.53
CA GLU A 338 -12.90 -2.63 -21.08
C GLU A 338 -12.24 -3.83 -21.80
N PRO A 339 -10.90 -3.95 -21.78
CA PRO A 339 -10.18 -4.90 -22.64
C PRO A 339 -10.57 -6.37 -22.49
N LEU A 340 -10.74 -6.89 -21.26
CA LEU A 340 -11.14 -8.28 -21.09
C LEU A 340 -12.58 -8.50 -21.54
N ALA A 341 -13.49 -7.57 -21.22
CA ALA A 341 -14.86 -7.59 -21.73
C ALA A 341 -14.91 -7.64 -23.26
N LEU A 342 -14.09 -6.85 -23.96
CA LEU A 342 -14.00 -6.88 -25.43
C LEU A 342 -13.54 -8.24 -25.97
N ASP A 343 -12.52 -8.84 -25.36
CA ASP A 343 -12.02 -10.15 -25.76
C ASP A 343 -13.08 -11.24 -25.55
N VAL A 344 -13.77 -11.23 -24.41
CA VAL A 344 -14.86 -12.18 -24.12
C VAL A 344 -16.02 -12.01 -25.09
N MET A 345 -16.47 -10.77 -25.31
CA MET A 345 -17.55 -10.47 -26.26
C MET A 345 -17.21 -10.89 -27.68
N ALA A 346 -15.93 -10.82 -28.08
CA ALA A 346 -15.47 -11.32 -29.37
C ALA A 346 -15.41 -12.85 -29.39
N ALA A 347 -14.87 -13.48 -28.35
CA ALA A 347 -14.66 -14.93 -28.27
C ALA A 347 -15.95 -15.74 -28.28
N VAL A 348 -17.03 -15.24 -27.65
CA VAL A 348 -18.32 -15.97 -27.62
C VAL A 348 -19.07 -15.93 -28.95
N ARG A 349 -18.71 -15.04 -29.88
CA ARG A 349 -19.43 -14.93 -31.17
C ARG A 349 -19.30 -16.21 -31.98
N GLY A 350 -20.44 -16.72 -32.45
CA GLY A 350 -20.48 -17.96 -33.24
C GLY A 350 -20.33 -19.24 -32.42
N THR A 351 -20.31 -19.15 -31.08
CA THR A 351 -20.24 -20.29 -30.17
C THR A 351 -21.61 -20.60 -29.55
N GLU A 352 -21.68 -21.60 -28.67
CA GLU A 352 -22.89 -21.90 -27.90
C GLU A 352 -23.32 -20.77 -26.94
N PHE A 353 -22.39 -19.85 -26.60
CA PHE A 353 -22.64 -18.71 -25.71
C PHE A 353 -23.01 -17.42 -26.44
N LYS A 354 -23.18 -17.42 -27.77
CA LYS A 354 -23.42 -16.21 -28.57
C LYS A 354 -24.63 -15.37 -28.12
N ASP A 355 -25.64 -16.04 -27.55
CA ASP A 355 -26.90 -15.42 -27.08
C ASP A 355 -26.94 -15.33 -25.54
N THR A 356 -25.85 -15.72 -24.85
CA THR A 356 -25.74 -15.61 -23.39
C THR A 356 -25.52 -14.14 -23.00
N PRO A 357 -26.36 -13.54 -22.15
CA PRO A 357 -26.15 -12.18 -21.65
C PRO A 357 -24.77 -12.00 -21.04
N ILE A 358 -24.09 -10.91 -21.44
CA ILE A 358 -22.82 -10.48 -20.87
C ILE A 358 -23.03 -9.15 -20.14
N THR A 359 -22.69 -9.12 -18.85
CA THR A 359 -22.58 -7.88 -18.08
C THR A 359 -21.11 -7.56 -17.82
N ARG A 360 -20.72 -6.30 -17.87
CA ARG A 360 -19.33 -5.83 -17.72
C ARG A 360 -19.20 -4.91 -16.49
N GLY A 361 -18.33 -5.29 -15.58
CA GLY A 361 -18.09 -4.59 -14.32
C GLY A 361 -16.66 -4.07 -14.24
N ARG A 362 -16.51 -2.86 -13.73
CA ARG A 362 -15.19 -2.36 -13.28
C ARG A 362 -15.07 -2.48 -11.77
N TYR A 363 -13.89 -2.86 -11.31
CA TYR A 363 -13.61 -3.03 -9.89
C TYR A 363 -12.16 -2.65 -9.56
N GLY A 364 -11.86 -2.44 -8.27
CA GLY A 364 -10.47 -2.50 -7.78
C GLY A 364 -9.48 -1.47 -8.31
N LEU A 365 -9.93 -0.40 -8.99
CA LEU A 365 -9.09 0.70 -9.47
C LEU A 365 -8.32 1.32 -8.30
N GLY A 366 -7.01 1.50 -8.46
CA GLY A 366 -6.16 2.04 -7.38
C GLY A 366 -6.27 1.27 -6.06
N SER A 367 -6.38 -0.07 -6.11
CA SER A 367 -6.60 -0.97 -4.96
C SER A 367 -7.83 -0.66 -4.10
N LYS A 368 -8.90 -0.13 -4.70
CA LYS A 368 -10.21 -0.13 -4.05
C LYS A 368 -10.56 -1.55 -3.56
N ASP A 369 -10.93 -1.69 -2.30
CA ASP A 369 -11.22 -2.99 -1.68
C ASP A 369 -12.45 -3.63 -2.35
N THR A 370 -12.32 -4.85 -2.85
CA THR A 370 -13.42 -5.60 -3.49
C THR A 370 -13.70 -6.82 -2.64
N THR A 371 -14.78 -6.76 -1.88
CA THR A 371 -15.10 -7.73 -0.83
C THR A 371 -16.01 -8.84 -1.36
N PRO A 372 -16.23 -9.92 -0.59
CA PRO A 372 -17.21 -10.95 -0.95
C PRO A 372 -18.62 -10.40 -1.20
N ALA A 373 -19.04 -9.35 -0.48
CA ALA A 373 -20.34 -8.70 -0.69
C ALA A 373 -20.46 -8.08 -2.09
N GLU A 374 -19.39 -7.46 -2.59
CA GLU A 374 -19.31 -6.92 -3.96
C GLU A 374 -19.40 -8.02 -5.02
N ILE A 375 -18.78 -9.18 -4.76
CA ILE A 375 -18.86 -10.33 -5.67
C ILE A 375 -20.29 -10.90 -5.69
N VAL A 376 -20.96 -10.98 -4.54
CA VAL A 376 -22.38 -11.36 -4.47
C VAL A 376 -23.25 -10.37 -5.25
N ALA A 377 -22.99 -9.06 -5.13
CA ALA A 377 -23.68 -8.04 -5.90
C ALA A 377 -23.53 -8.25 -7.42
N ALA A 378 -22.31 -8.56 -7.87
CA ALA A 378 -22.03 -8.87 -9.27
C ALA A 378 -22.80 -10.12 -9.75
N PHE A 379 -22.82 -11.21 -8.97
CA PHE A 379 -23.62 -12.39 -9.30
C PHE A 379 -25.13 -12.08 -9.31
N ASN A 380 -25.62 -11.20 -8.44
CA ASN A 380 -27.03 -10.87 -8.35
C ASN A 380 -27.51 -9.82 -9.35
N ASN A 381 -26.59 -9.16 -10.05
CA ASN A 381 -26.94 -8.14 -11.04
C ASN A 381 -27.68 -8.73 -12.24
N THR A 382 -28.91 -8.27 -12.44
CA THR A 382 -29.75 -8.62 -13.60
C THR A 382 -30.17 -7.40 -14.41
N GLU A 383 -29.83 -6.19 -13.96
CA GLU A 383 -30.38 -4.94 -14.49
C GLU A 383 -29.35 -4.13 -15.28
N LYS A 384 -28.10 -4.08 -14.79
CA LYS A 384 -27.07 -3.21 -15.36
C LYS A 384 -26.14 -3.99 -16.28
N GLU A 385 -26.19 -3.69 -17.57
CA GLU A 385 -25.23 -4.24 -18.54
C GLU A 385 -23.81 -3.79 -18.23
N GLU A 386 -23.64 -2.53 -17.84
CA GLU A 386 -22.37 -1.95 -17.38
C GLU A 386 -22.51 -1.47 -15.94
N PHE A 387 -21.52 -1.81 -15.10
CA PHE A 387 -21.57 -1.47 -13.69
C PHE A 387 -20.19 -1.20 -13.06
N THR A 388 -20.20 -0.68 -11.84
CA THR A 388 -19.01 -0.54 -10.98
C THR A 388 -19.25 -1.18 -9.62
N LEU A 389 -18.17 -1.65 -8.98
CA LEU A 389 -18.19 -2.21 -7.63
C LEU A 389 -17.44 -1.29 -6.64
N SER A 390 -17.75 -1.41 -5.36
CA SER A 390 -17.03 -0.78 -4.24
C SER A 390 -17.05 0.76 -4.20
N ILE A 391 -17.93 1.42 -4.98
CA ILE A 391 -18.12 2.88 -4.97
C ILE A 391 -19.61 3.19 -4.95
N PHE A 392 -19.97 4.39 -4.51
CA PHE A 392 -21.31 4.92 -4.69
C PHE A 392 -21.32 5.95 -5.83
N ASP A 393 -21.78 5.52 -7.00
CA ASP A 393 -21.93 6.37 -8.18
C ASP A 393 -23.37 6.84 -8.33
N ASP A 394 -23.66 7.97 -7.72
CA ASP A 394 -24.94 8.70 -7.77
C ASP A 394 -25.04 9.67 -8.96
N VAL A 395 -24.04 9.69 -9.86
CA VAL A 395 -24.01 10.56 -11.04
C VAL A 395 -24.41 9.78 -12.28
N THR A 396 -23.70 8.69 -12.57
CA THR A 396 -24.01 7.82 -13.72
C THR A 396 -24.80 6.57 -13.34
N ASN A 397 -25.05 6.35 -12.04
CA ASN A 397 -25.84 5.24 -11.52
C ASN A 397 -25.34 3.87 -12.00
N LEU A 398 -24.02 3.71 -12.14
CA LEU A 398 -23.40 2.44 -12.56
C LEU A 398 -23.08 1.53 -11.37
N SER A 399 -22.90 2.07 -10.16
CA SER A 399 -22.54 1.26 -9.00
C SER A 399 -23.62 0.26 -8.61
N LEU A 400 -23.22 -0.95 -8.23
CA LEU A 400 -24.12 -1.92 -7.59
C LEU A 400 -24.19 -1.68 -6.07
N ASP A 401 -25.33 -2.01 -5.47
CA ASP A 401 -25.47 -2.08 -4.02
C ASP A 401 -25.03 -3.47 -3.55
N SER A 402 -24.01 -3.51 -2.70
CA SER A 402 -23.45 -4.74 -2.14
C SER A 402 -24.09 -5.18 -0.83
N GLY A 403 -24.94 -4.33 -0.22
CA GLY A 403 -25.55 -4.60 1.07
C GLY A 403 -24.53 -4.71 2.20
N ASP A 404 -24.87 -5.50 3.22
CA ASP A 404 -24.04 -5.65 4.41
C ASP A 404 -22.77 -6.47 4.17
N ALA A 405 -21.72 -6.18 4.94
CA ALA A 405 -20.47 -6.93 4.91
C ALA A 405 -20.68 -8.42 5.22
N LEU A 406 -20.07 -9.28 4.41
CA LEU A 406 -20.14 -10.74 4.54
C LEU A 406 -18.84 -11.31 5.11
N VAL A 407 -18.97 -12.36 5.94
CA VAL A 407 -17.85 -13.18 6.41
C VAL A 407 -17.84 -14.49 5.63
N THR A 408 -16.92 -14.62 4.69
CA THR A 408 -16.73 -15.83 3.86
C THR A 408 -15.42 -16.54 4.14
N THR A 409 -14.60 -16.01 5.04
CA THR A 409 -13.33 -16.64 5.44
C THR A 409 -13.57 -18.07 5.91
N PRO A 410 -12.68 -19.02 5.62
CA PRO A 410 -12.83 -20.41 6.07
C PRO A 410 -13.06 -20.51 7.57
N GLU A 411 -13.92 -21.45 7.98
CA GLU A 411 -14.16 -21.73 9.40
C GLU A 411 -12.84 -22.05 10.13
N GLY A 412 -12.64 -21.42 11.29
CA GLY A 412 -11.41 -21.53 12.09
C GLY A 412 -10.35 -20.48 11.78
N THR A 413 -10.54 -19.61 10.77
CA THR A 413 -9.64 -18.48 10.52
C THR A 413 -9.75 -17.41 11.60
N VAL A 414 -8.61 -17.05 12.19
CA VAL A 414 -8.49 -15.96 13.16
C VAL A 414 -8.07 -14.69 12.43
N CYS A 415 -8.87 -13.63 12.56
CA CYS A 415 -8.65 -12.33 11.94
C CYS A 415 -8.21 -11.30 12.99
N CYS A 416 -7.05 -10.68 12.79
CA CYS A 416 -6.45 -9.70 13.70
C CYS A 416 -6.21 -8.37 12.98
N LYS A 417 -6.57 -7.25 13.61
CA LYS A 417 -6.29 -5.90 13.09
C LYS A 417 -5.48 -5.08 14.08
N PHE A 418 -4.48 -4.35 13.58
CA PHE A 418 -3.60 -3.53 14.42
C PHE A 418 -3.54 -2.11 13.88
N TRP A 419 -3.82 -1.15 14.75
CA TRP A 419 -3.83 0.26 14.45
C TRP A 419 -2.60 0.92 15.09
N GLY A 420 -1.62 1.25 14.25
CA GLY A 420 -0.33 1.82 14.64
C GLY A 420 -0.09 3.21 14.06
N LEU A 421 0.93 3.89 14.59
CA LEU A 421 1.44 5.15 14.08
C LEU A 421 2.65 4.90 13.17
N GLY A 422 2.73 5.60 12.04
CA GLY A 422 3.88 5.54 11.16
C GLY A 422 5.18 5.79 11.93
N ALA A 423 6.09 4.81 11.87
CA ALA A 423 7.37 4.71 12.58
C ALA A 423 7.34 4.30 14.07
N ASP A 424 6.22 3.79 14.60
CA ASP A 424 6.15 3.22 15.96
C ASP A 424 6.65 1.75 16.05
N GLY A 425 6.88 1.10 14.90
CA GLY A 425 7.36 -0.28 14.79
C GLY A 425 6.28 -1.36 14.72
N THR A 426 4.99 -1.00 14.72
CA THR A 426 3.83 -1.93 14.66
C THR A 426 3.89 -2.85 13.44
N VAL A 427 4.04 -2.27 12.25
CA VAL A 427 4.14 -3.04 10.99
C VAL A 427 5.31 -4.03 11.04
N GLY A 428 6.46 -3.60 11.55
CA GLY A 428 7.65 -4.46 11.69
C GLY A 428 7.41 -5.63 12.65
N ALA A 429 6.77 -5.36 13.80
CA ALA A 429 6.38 -6.41 14.75
C ALA A 429 5.36 -7.39 14.15
N ASN A 430 4.41 -6.92 13.35
CA ASN A 430 3.44 -7.77 12.67
C ASN A 430 4.08 -8.62 11.56
N LYS A 431 4.98 -8.05 10.76
CA LYS A 431 5.82 -8.82 9.81
C LYS A 431 6.71 -9.85 10.50
N ASN A 432 7.14 -9.58 11.73
CA ASN A 432 7.89 -10.56 12.51
C ASN A 432 6.97 -11.65 13.07
N SER A 433 5.80 -11.29 13.59
CA SER A 433 4.80 -12.21 14.13
C SER A 433 4.28 -13.18 13.09
N ILE A 434 3.99 -12.71 11.87
CA ILE A 434 3.53 -13.55 10.75
C ILE A 434 4.60 -14.59 10.39
N LYS A 435 5.89 -14.20 10.40
CA LYS A 435 7.01 -15.11 10.14
C LYS A 435 7.21 -16.11 11.28
N ILE A 436 7.12 -15.68 12.54
CA ILE A 436 7.18 -16.58 13.70
C ILE A 436 6.09 -17.66 13.59
N ILE A 437 4.85 -17.27 13.34
CA ILE A 437 3.73 -18.23 13.26
C ILE A 437 3.88 -19.10 12.01
N GLY A 438 4.15 -18.51 10.85
CA GLY A 438 4.26 -19.24 9.59
C GLY A 438 5.43 -20.24 9.57
N ASP A 439 6.58 -19.87 10.11
CA ASP A 439 7.80 -20.69 10.04
C ASP A 439 7.88 -21.75 11.16
N ASN A 440 7.11 -21.61 12.24
CA ASN A 440 7.15 -22.54 13.40
C ASN A 440 5.84 -23.30 13.63
N THR A 441 4.81 -23.12 12.79
CA THR A 441 3.56 -23.88 12.86
C THR A 441 3.13 -24.38 11.49
N ASP A 442 2.16 -25.29 11.42
CA ASP A 442 1.56 -25.75 10.16
C ASP A 442 0.47 -24.81 9.61
N LYS A 443 0.16 -23.72 10.32
CA LYS A 443 -0.89 -22.79 9.91
C LYS A 443 -0.54 -22.07 8.62
N TYR A 444 -1.57 -21.80 7.83
CA TYR A 444 -1.54 -20.78 6.80
C TYR A 444 -1.60 -19.41 7.46
N VAL A 445 -0.80 -18.49 6.94
CA VAL A 445 -0.69 -17.14 7.46
C VAL A 445 -0.83 -16.17 6.29
N GLN A 446 -1.53 -15.07 6.54
CA GLN A 446 -1.66 -13.96 5.60
C GLN A 446 -1.45 -12.64 6.36
N ALA A 447 -0.69 -11.71 5.80
CA ALA A 447 -0.64 -10.34 6.29
C ALA A 447 -0.73 -9.33 5.15
N TYR A 448 -1.57 -8.32 5.32
CA TYR A 448 -1.65 -7.16 4.47
C TYR A 448 -1.51 -5.90 5.32
N PHE A 449 -0.80 -4.90 4.81
CA PHE A 449 -0.53 -3.65 5.51
C PHE A 449 -1.06 -2.50 4.68
N ASP A 450 -2.07 -1.84 5.23
CA ASP A 450 -2.64 -0.63 4.66
C ASP A 450 -1.96 0.60 5.29
N TYR A 451 -1.40 1.46 4.44
CA TYR A 451 -0.56 2.58 4.84
C TYR A 451 -1.19 3.89 4.40
N ASP A 452 -1.11 4.88 5.27
CA ASP A 452 -1.32 6.27 4.88
C ASP A 452 -0.20 6.75 3.93
N SER A 453 -0.57 7.65 3.02
CA SER A 453 0.34 8.45 2.20
C SER A 453 1.32 9.32 3.01
N LYS A 454 0.99 9.64 4.27
CA LYS A 454 1.82 10.45 5.17
C LYS A 454 3.06 9.66 5.64
N LYS A 455 4.26 10.12 5.25
CA LYS A 455 5.54 9.46 5.55
C LYS A 455 5.86 9.34 7.06
N SER A 456 5.38 10.28 7.89
CA SER A 456 5.53 10.20 9.35
C SER A 456 4.26 10.62 10.06
N GLY A 457 3.96 9.90 11.14
CA GLY A 457 2.74 10.08 11.94
C GLY A 457 1.44 9.76 11.19
N GLY A 458 1.52 9.14 10.01
CA GLY A 458 0.36 8.59 9.31
C GLY A 458 -0.18 7.37 10.05
N ILE A 459 -1.42 7.00 9.75
CA ILE A 459 -1.99 5.76 10.29
C ILE A 459 -1.41 4.54 9.56
N THR A 460 -1.26 3.43 10.29
CA THR A 460 -0.96 2.12 9.69
C THR A 460 -1.96 1.11 10.21
N MET A 461 -2.57 0.36 9.31
CA MET A 461 -3.51 -0.72 9.63
C MET A 461 -2.92 -2.04 9.15
N SER A 462 -2.63 -2.95 10.08
CA SER A 462 -2.17 -4.29 9.74
C SER A 462 -3.33 -5.26 9.83
N HIS A 463 -3.56 -6.03 8.77
CA HIS A 463 -4.58 -7.07 8.67
C HIS A 463 -3.90 -8.43 8.62
N LEU A 464 -4.06 -9.23 9.66
CA LEU A 464 -3.43 -10.54 9.78
C LEU A 464 -4.51 -11.62 9.85
N ARG A 465 -4.34 -12.69 9.10
CA ARG A 465 -5.19 -13.89 9.15
C ARG A 465 -4.34 -15.12 9.41
N PHE A 466 -4.86 -16.04 10.20
CA PHE A 466 -4.24 -17.32 10.53
C PHE A 466 -5.28 -18.42 10.47
N GLY A 467 -4.96 -19.56 9.86
CA GLY A 467 -5.92 -20.67 9.79
C GLY A 467 -5.28 -21.99 9.40
N ASP A 468 -6.03 -23.07 9.58
CA ASP A 468 -5.60 -24.42 9.20
C ASP A 468 -5.92 -24.76 7.74
N LYS A 469 -6.65 -23.87 7.05
CA LYS A 469 -6.98 -23.94 5.62
C LYS A 469 -6.27 -22.81 4.85
N PRO A 470 -5.99 -22.98 3.55
CA PRO A 470 -5.47 -21.91 2.70
C PRO A 470 -6.34 -20.65 2.78
N ILE A 471 -5.69 -19.49 2.87
CA ILE A 471 -6.36 -18.20 3.02
C ILE A 471 -6.41 -17.52 1.64
N LYS A 472 -7.62 -17.37 1.09
CA LYS A 472 -7.88 -16.75 -0.22
C LYS A 472 -8.42 -15.31 -0.10
N SER A 473 -8.44 -14.78 1.11
CA SER A 473 -9.12 -13.53 1.46
C SER A 473 -8.32 -12.30 1.01
N THR A 474 -8.27 -12.04 -0.29
CA THR A 474 -7.55 -10.90 -0.91
C THR A 474 -8.28 -9.56 -0.76
N TYR A 475 -8.83 -9.31 0.44
CA TYR A 475 -9.58 -8.11 0.84
C TYR A 475 -9.26 -7.76 2.30
N LEU A 476 -9.64 -6.55 2.75
CA LEU A 476 -9.39 -6.08 4.13
C LEU A 476 -10.24 -6.84 5.18
N ILE A 477 -9.83 -6.76 6.44
CA ILE A 477 -10.59 -7.33 7.56
C ILE A 477 -11.60 -6.30 8.05
N HIS A 478 -12.89 -6.64 7.95
CA HIS A 478 -14.02 -5.85 8.45
C HIS A 478 -14.70 -6.49 9.67
N LYS A 479 -14.39 -7.76 9.96
CA LYS A 479 -14.81 -8.50 11.16
C LYS A 479 -13.60 -9.23 11.75
N ALA A 480 -13.17 -8.80 12.93
CA ALA A 480 -11.93 -9.24 13.58
C ALA A 480 -12.21 -9.96 14.91
N ASN A 481 -11.41 -10.97 15.22
CA ASN A 481 -11.37 -11.63 16.52
C ASN A 481 -10.52 -10.84 17.53
N PHE A 482 -9.55 -10.08 17.02
CA PHE A 482 -8.63 -9.28 17.83
C PHE A 482 -8.37 -7.94 17.17
N VAL A 483 -8.49 -6.85 17.93
CA VAL A 483 -8.13 -5.50 17.51
C VAL A 483 -7.18 -4.91 18.54
N ALA A 484 -6.05 -4.38 18.08
CA ALA A 484 -5.12 -3.62 18.92
C ALA A 484 -5.02 -2.17 18.46
N CYS A 485 -5.10 -1.26 19.42
CA CYS A 485 -4.88 0.17 19.23
C CYS A 485 -3.58 0.57 19.94
N HIS A 486 -2.53 0.82 19.18
CA HIS A 486 -1.20 1.12 19.72
C HIS A 486 -1.00 2.60 20.04
N ASN A 487 -1.96 3.46 19.68
CA ASN A 487 -1.96 4.89 19.99
C ASN A 487 -3.31 5.34 20.55
N ALA A 488 -3.36 5.69 21.82
CA ALA A 488 -4.57 6.13 22.52
C ALA A 488 -5.27 7.36 21.89
N ALA A 489 -4.62 8.14 21.03
CA ALA A 489 -5.30 9.22 20.31
C ALA A 489 -6.35 8.69 19.31
N TYR A 490 -6.19 7.45 18.84
CA TYR A 490 -7.00 6.88 17.77
C TYR A 490 -8.41 6.51 18.18
N VAL A 491 -8.65 6.19 19.47
CA VAL A 491 -10.00 5.83 19.95
C VAL A 491 -11.02 6.94 19.76
N LYS A 492 -10.61 8.20 19.57
CA LYS A 492 -11.49 9.33 19.26
C LYS A 492 -11.56 9.68 17.77
N LYS A 493 -10.71 9.08 16.95
CA LYS A 493 -10.49 9.45 15.54
C LYS A 493 -10.95 8.37 14.57
N TYR A 494 -11.11 7.12 15.00
CA TYR A 494 -11.43 6.03 14.10
C TYR A 494 -12.41 5.04 14.74
N HIS A 495 -13.30 4.50 13.91
CA HIS A 495 -14.12 3.34 14.23
C HIS A 495 -13.28 2.07 14.11
N MET A 496 -12.75 1.60 15.23
CA MET A 496 -11.86 0.43 15.29
C MET A 496 -12.47 -0.73 16.07
N VAL A 497 -13.20 -0.41 17.14
CA VAL A 497 -13.71 -1.41 18.08
C VAL A 497 -14.96 -2.07 17.51
N GLU A 498 -15.69 -1.34 16.68
CA GLU A 498 -16.91 -1.74 15.98
C GLU A 498 -16.66 -2.85 14.92
N GLU A 499 -15.40 -3.11 14.58
CA GLU A 499 -15.01 -4.22 13.71
C GLU A 499 -14.81 -5.54 14.48
N LEU A 500 -14.84 -5.54 15.81
CA LEU A 500 -14.73 -6.76 16.59
C LEU A 500 -16.01 -7.60 16.50
N VAL A 501 -15.86 -8.92 16.38
CA VAL A 501 -16.97 -9.85 16.60
C VAL A 501 -17.34 -9.93 18.09
N ASP A 502 -18.54 -10.40 18.40
CA ASP A 502 -19.00 -10.65 19.77
C ASP A 502 -18.00 -11.53 20.53
N GLY A 503 -17.66 -11.12 21.75
CA GLY A 503 -16.65 -11.81 22.56
C GLY A 503 -15.20 -11.65 22.07
N GLY A 504 -14.95 -10.85 21.03
CA GLY A 504 -13.62 -10.54 20.53
C GLY A 504 -12.76 -9.82 21.57
N THR A 505 -11.47 -9.67 21.27
CA THR A 505 -10.48 -9.07 22.19
C THR A 505 -10.02 -7.70 21.70
N PHE A 506 -10.12 -6.69 22.57
CA PHE A 506 -9.59 -5.34 22.32
C PHE A 506 -8.38 -5.06 23.22
N LEU A 507 -7.24 -4.70 22.63
CA LEU A 507 -6.05 -4.25 23.35
C LEU A 507 -5.79 -2.76 23.09
N LEU A 508 -5.78 -1.94 24.15
CA LEU A 508 -5.48 -0.51 24.06
C LEU A 508 -4.16 -0.16 24.76
N ASN A 509 -3.22 0.39 24.01
CA ASN A 509 -2.01 0.98 24.57
C ASN A 509 -2.29 2.37 25.15
N CYS A 510 -2.41 2.49 26.47
CA CYS A 510 -2.66 3.75 27.17
C CYS A 510 -2.19 3.69 28.63
N PRO A 511 -1.95 4.86 29.27
CA PRO A 511 -1.63 4.92 30.70
C PRO A 511 -2.87 4.92 31.61
N TRP A 512 -4.09 4.89 31.04
CA TRP A 512 -5.34 5.12 31.76
C TRP A 512 -5.77 3.90 32.60
N SER A 513 -6.33 4.17 33.78
CA SER A 513 -6.93 3.14 34.65
C SER A 513 -8.18 3.63 35.38
N GLY A 514 -9.09 2.71 35.72
CA GLY A 514 -10.31 3.03 36.49
C GLY A 514 -11.13 4.16 35.85
N GLU A 515 -11.43 5.21 36.63
CA GLU A 515 -12.22 6.38 36.19
C GLU A 515 -11.60 7.15 35.01
N GLU A 516 -10.29 7.03 34.78
CA GLU A 516 -9.66 7.66 33.62
C GLU A 516 -10.14 7.03 32.30
N LEU A 517 -10.41 5.71 32.29
CA LEU A 517 -10.96 5.03 31.12
C LEU A 517 -12.37 5.56 30.81
N ASP A 518 -13.20 5.76 31.84
CA ASP A 518 -14.54 6.33 31.69
C ASP A 518 -14.51 7.73 31.06
N LYS A 519 -13.53 8.54 31.47
CA LYS A 519 -13.33 9.92 31.01
C LYS A 519 -12.79 9.99 29.58
N HIS A 520 -11.85 9.12 29.22
CA HIS A 520 -11.11 9.24 27.95
C HIS A 520 -11.71 8.45 26.80
N LEU A 521 -12.39 7.33 27.06
CA LEU A 521 -13.04 6.54 26.01
C LEU A 521 -14.36 7.20 25.56
N PRO A 522 -14.59 7.34 24.24
CA PRO A 522 -15.86 7.82 23.71
C PRO A 522 -17.03 6.90 24.04
N GLY A 523 -18.23 7.48 24.16
CA GLY A 523 -19.44 6.74 24.48
C GLY A 523 -19.79 5.62 23.50
N GLN A 524 -19.57 5.78 22.20
CA GLN A 524 -19.78 4.73 21.19
C GLN A 524 -18.85 3.53 21.37
N VAL A 525 -17.59 3.77 21.72
CA VAL A 525 -16.61 2.71 22.00
C VAL A 525 -17.01 1.96 23.27
N LYS A 526 -17.33 2.68 24.34
CA LYS A 526 -17.79 2.11 25.62
C LYS A 526 -19.04 1.23 25.42
N LYS A 527 -20.02 1.75 24.68
CA LYS A 527 -21.26 1.04 24.37
C LYS A 527 -21.02 -0.24 23.59
N TYR A 528 -20.21 -0.19 22.53
CA TYR A 528 -19.89 -1.39 21.74
C TYR A 528 -19.20 -2.46 22.58
N ILE A 529 -18.20 -2.09 23.39
CA ILE A 529 -17.50 -3.03 24.28
C ILE A 529 -18.48 -3.76 25.19
N ALA A 530 -19.45 -3.03 25.77
CA ALA A 530 -20.41 -3.57 26.71
C ALA A 530 -21.54 -4.39 26.05
N ASP A 531 -22.04 -3.96 24.89
CA ASP A 531 -23.13 -4.65 24.18
C ASP A 531 -22.65 -5.97 23.55
N HIS A 532 -21.40 -6.02 23.09
CA HIS A 532 -20.82 -7.17 22.38
C HIS A 532 -19.95 -8.06 23.27
N ASN A 533 -19.95 -7.84 24.60
CA ASN A 533 -19.18 -8.60 25.59
C ASN A 533 -17.68 -8.69 25.25
N ILE A 534 -17.09 -7.59 24.79
CA ILE A 534 -15.70 -7.55 24.33
C ILE A 534 -14.74 -7.78 25.50
N ASN A 535 -13.73 -8.62 25.29
CA ASN A 535 -12.64 -8.82 26.22
C ASN A 535 -11.66 -7.63 26.11
N PHE A 536 -11.86 -6.62 26.96
CA PHE A 536 -11.06 -5.39 26.94
C PHE A 536 -9.82 -5.48 27.83
N TYR A 537 -8.66 -5.15 27.26
CA TYR A 537 -7.37 -5.08 27.94
C TYR A 537 -6.66 -3.76 27.68
N THR A 538 -5.91 -3.28 28.68
CA THR A 538 -5.01 -2.12 28.55
C THR A 538 -3.57 -2.50 28.85
N ILE A 539 -2.63 -1.72 28.30
CA ILE A 539 -1.19 -1.83 28.57
C ILE A 539 -0.54 -0.46 28.42
N ASP A 540 0.39 -0.10 29.31
CA ASP A 540 1.19 1.14 29.18
C ASP A 540 2.55 0.83 28.54
N GLY A 541 2.55 0.73 27.21
CA GLY A 541 3.74 0.43 26.43
C GLY A 541 4.84 1.48 26.57
N VAL A 542 4.49 2.75 26.81
CA VAL A 542 5.46 3.85 26.96
C VAL A 542 6.25 3.68 28.26
N LYS A 543 5.55 3.46 29.37
CA LYS A 543 6.17 3.19 30.67
C LYS A 543 7.07 1.95 30.61
N LEU A 544 6.58 0.86 29.99
CA LEU A 544 7.32 -0.39 29.85
C LEU A 544 8.54 -0.24 28.91
N GLY A 545 8.44 0.61 27.88
CA GLY A 545 9.56 0.95 26.99
C GLY A 545 10.69 1.67 27.75
N ILE A 546 10.34 2.59 28.65
CA ILE A 546 11.30 3.26 29.54
C ILE A 546 11.92 2.25 30.52
N GLU A 547 11.10 1.41 31.15
CA GLU A 547 11.56 0.42 32.13
C GLU A 547 12.48 -0.65 31.51
N SER A 548 12.21 -1.07 30.28
CA SER A 548 13.04 -2.03 29.53
C SER A 548 14.33 -1.42 28.97
N GLY A 549 14.45 -0.09 28.96
CA GLY A 549 15.58 0.63 28.37
C GLY A 549 15.46 0.89 26.86
N MET A 550 14.33 0.52 26.24
CA MET A 550 14.06 0.78 24.82
C MET A 550 13.63 2.24 24.53
N GLY A 551 13.24 2.97 25.57
CA GLY A 551 12.80 4.37 25.49
C GLY A 551 11.30 4.52 25.22
N PRO A 552 10.79 5.76 25.21
CA PRO A 552 9.35 6.04 25.21
C PRO A 552 8.64 5.79 23.87
N THR A 553 9.38 5.65 22.77
CA THR A 553 8.81 5.52 21.41
C THR A 553 8.84 4.09 20.86
N ARG A 554 9.62 3.19 21.46
CA ARG A 554 9.75 1.81 21.00
C ARG A 554 8.89 0.88 21.84
N ILE A 555 7.62 0.79 21.46
CA ILE A 555 6.61 -0.03 22.14
C ILE A 555 6.34 -1.36 21.44
N ASN A 556 6.85 -1.51 20.21
CA ASN A 556 6.55 -2.63 19.31
C ASN A 556 6.80 -4.02 19.91
N THR A 557 7.97 -4.29 20.51
CA THR A 557 8.28 -5.60 21.10
C THR A 557 7.35 -5.96 22.28
N ILE A 558 6.98 -4.97 23.08
CA ILE A 558 6.09 -5.12 24.24
C ILE A 558 4.69 -5.49 23.77
N LEU A 559 4.16 -4.72 22.80
CA LEU A 559 2.82 -4.94 22.26
C LEU A 559 2.73 -6.23 21.44
N GLN A 560 3.81 -6.62 20.76
CA GLN A 560 3.92 -7.91 20.09
C GLN A 560 3.78 -9.09 21.08
N SER A 561 4.42 -8.98 22.24
CA SER A 561 4.33 -10.02 23.28
C SER A 561 2.91 -10.10 23.86
N ALA A 562 2.29 -8.95 24.13
CA ALA A 562 0.89 -8.87 24.55
C ALA A 562 -0.07 -9.51 23.52
N PHE A 563 0.18 -9.32 22.22
CA PHE A 563 -0.60 -9.98 21.16
C PHE A 563 -0.54 -11.51 21.26
N PHE A 564 0.65 -12.10 21.39
CA PHE A 564 0.78 -13.56 21.51
C PHE A 564 0.10 -14.08 22.77
N LYS A 565 0.25 -13.37 23.90
CA LYS A 565 -0.42 -13.71 25.17
C LYS A 565 -1.94 -13.74 25.04
N LEU A 566 -2.51 -12.70 24.44
CA LEU A 566 -3.96 -12.50 24.40
C LEU A 566 -4.66 -13.35 23.34
N THR A 567 -3.99 -13.63 22.22
CA THR A 567 -4.59 -14.41 21.13
C THR A 567 -4.43 -15.91 21.30
N GLY A 568 -3.37 -16.37 21.98
CA GLY A 568 -3.13 -17.80 22.19
C GLY A 568 -2.99 -18.62 20.90
N ILE A 569 -2.64 -17.98 19.77
CA ILE A 569 -2.46 -18.64 18.46
C ILE A 569 -1.37 -19.72 18.53
N ILE A 570 -0.35 -19.47 19.34
CA ILE A 570 0.69 -20.42 19.75
C ILE A 570 0.80 -20.43 21.28
N PRO A 571 1.22 -21.54 21.89
CA PRO A 571 1.46 -21.61 23.34
C PRO A 571 2.41 -20.50 23.81
N GLU A 572 2.09 -19.87 24.94
CA GLU A 572 2.80 -18.69 25.44
C GLU A 572 4.30 -18.92 25.63
N ALA A 573 4.69 -20.09 26.17
CA ALA A 573 6.10 -20.43 26.38
C ALA A 573 6.87 -20.51 25.05
N GLU A 574 6.27 -21.10 24.03
CA GLU A 574 6.83 -21.20 22.67
C GLU A 574 6.89 -19.83 22.00
N ALA A 575 5.86 -19.00 22.18
CA ALA A 575 5.83 -17.63 21.67
C ALA A 575 7.01 -16.81 22.19
N ILE A 576 7.22 -16.84 23.51
CA ILE A 576 8.33 -16.12 24.16
C ILE A 576 9.68 -16.63 23.66
N GLU A 577 9.84 -17.95 23.53
CA GLU A 577 11.07 -18.56 22.99
C GLU A 577 11.35 -18.10 21.56
N HIS A 578 10.37 -18.20 20.66
CA HIS A 578 10.51 -17.81 19.26
C HIS A 578 10.77 -16.30 19.11
N MET A 579 10.10 -15.46 19.89
CA MET A 579 10.36 -14.02 19.92
C MET A 579 11.79 -13.70 20.37
N LYS A 580 12.28 -14.35 21.44
CA LYS A 580 13.66 -14.16 21.93
C LYS A 580 14.69 -14.63 20.90
N ALA A 581 14.44 -15.74 20.21
CA ALA A 581 15.28 -16.24 19.13
C ALA A 581 15.29 -15.27 17.93
N ALA A 582 14.14 -14.76 17.53
CA ALA A 582 14.02 -13.77 16.46
C ALA A 582 14.76 -12.46 16.81
N ALA A 583 14.59 -11.95 18.04
CA ALA A 583 15.31 -10.76 18.51
C ALA A 583 16.83 -10.95 18.48
N LYS A 584 17.33 -12.14 18.87
CA LYS A 584 18.75 -12.47 18.80
C LYS A 584 19.25 -12.51 17.35
N LYS A 585 18.47 -13.08 16.43
CA LYS A 585 18.81 -13.12 15.00
C LYS A 585 18.86 -11.71 14.39
N SER A 586 17.89 -10.86 14.70
CA SER A 586 17.78 -9.51 14.14
C SER A 586 18.76 -8.50 14.76
N TYR A 587 19.08 -8.63 16.04
CA TYR A 587 19.85 -7.62 16.78
C TYR A 587 21.19 -8.11 17.33
N GLY A 588 21.55 -9.39 17.16
CA GLY A 588 22.81 -9.94 17.65
C GLY A 588 24.05 -9.21 17.13
N MET A 589 24.01 -8.72 15.88
CA MET A 589 25.11 -7.92 15.30
C MET A 589 25.23 -6.51 15.92
N LYS A 590 24.21 -6.03 16.65
CA LYS A 590 24.21 -4.71 17.30
C LYS A 590 24.70 -4.74 18.75
N GLY A 591 24.99 -5.92 19.31
CA GLY A 591 25.52 -6.12 20.67
C GLY A 591 24.53 -6.77 21.64
N ASP A 592 25.05 -7.48 22.65
CA ASP A 592 24.23 -8.26 23.60
C ASP A 592 23.30 -7.38 24.45
N ASP A 593 23.73 -6.17 24.82
CA ASP A 593 22.90 -5.23 25.59
C ASP A 593 21.56 -4.94 24.92
N ILE A 594 21.55 -4.77 23.59
CA ILE A 594 20.31 -4.53 22.82
C ILE A 594 19.44 -5.79 22.79
N VAL A 595 20.05 -6.98 22.73
CA VAL A 595 19.32 -8.25 22.80
C VAL A 595 18.66 -8.41 24.17
N GLN A 596 19.39 -8.14 25.25
CA GLN A 596 18.86 -8.21 26.62
C GLN A 596 17.73 -7.19 26.86
N MET A 597 17.85 -5.96 26.35
CA MET A 597 16.75 -4.98 26.40
C MET A 597 15.48 -5.50 25.73
N ASN A 598 15.62 -6.13 24.55
CA ASN A 598 14.46 -6.73 23.86
C ASN A 598 13.90 -7.94 24.63
N TRP A 599 14.74 -8.80 25.21
CA TRP A 599 14.28 -9.92 26.02
C TRP A 599 13.50 -9.45 27.24
N LYS A 600 14.00 -8.44 27.95
CA LYS A 600 13.29 -7.80 29.06
C LYS A 600 11.95 -7.22 28.61
N ALA A 601 11.91 -6.57 27.45
CA ALA A 601 10.68 -6.02 26.88
C ALA A 601 9.64 -7.11 26.54
N ILE A 602 10.08 -8.27 26.02
CA ILE A 602 9.21 -9.44 25.77
C ILE A 602 8.62 -9.93 27.09
N ASP A 603 9.46 -10.14 28.10
CA ASP A 603 9.01 -10.66 29.40
C ASP A 603 8.04 -9.70 30.12
N LEU A 604 8.28 -8.38 30.02
CA LEU A 604 7.37 -7.37 30.53
C LEU A 604 6.04 -7.36 29.77
N GLY A 605 6.06 -7.40 28.43
CA GLY A 605 4.86 -7.37 27.60
C GLY A 605 3.91 -8.55 27.85
N ALA A 606 4.46 -9.76 28.08
CA ALA A 606 3.67 -10.95 28.38
C ALA A 606 2.90 -10.86 29.71
N ASN A 607 3.39 -10.08 30.67
CA ASN A 607 2.88 -10.04 32.05
C ASN A 607 2.15 -8.74 32.41
N ALA A 608 2.26 -7.70 31.60
CA ALA A 608 1.78 -6.35 31.95
C ALA A 608 0.39 -5.98 31.39
N VAL A 609 -0.27 -6.90 30.65
CA VAL A 609 -1.65 -6.68 30.19
C VAL A 609 -2.63 -6.71 31.35
N VAL A 610 -3.51 -5.72 31.43
CA VAL A 610 -4.51 -5.60 32.49
C VAL A 610 -5.89 -5.80 31.87
N LYS A 611 -6.65 -6.79 32.36
CA LYS A 611 -8.05 -6.97 31.98
C LYS A 611 -8.90 -5.88 32.64
N VAL A 612 -9.74 -5.22 31.86
CA VAL A 612 -10.66 -4.19 32.35
C VAL A 612 -12.01 -4.82 32.66
N ASP A 613 -12.50 -4.61 33.87
CA ASP A 613 -13.87 -4.96 34.24
C ASP A 613 -14.83 -3.93 33.64
N VAL A 614 -15.54 -4.32 32.58
CA VAL A 614 -16.45 -3.44 31.82
C VAL A 614 -17.69 -3.12 32.67
N PRO A 615 -17.94 -1.85 33.03
CA PRO A 615 -19.12 -1.47 33.81
C PRO A 615 -20.42 -1.62 32.99
N ASP A 616 -21.49 -2.12 33.62
CA ASP A 616 -22.82 -2.19 32.98
C ASP A 616 -23.36 -0.81 32.55
N SER A 617 -22.90 0.27 33.18
CA SER A 617 -23.28 1.65 32.83
C SER A 617 -22.88 2.02 31.40
N TRP A 618 -21.85 1.39 30.83
CA TRP A 618 -21.36 1.67 29.48
C TRP A 618 -22.39 1.36 28.39
N LYS A 619 -23.33 0.44 28.63
CA LYS A 619 -24.43 0.13 27.70
C LYS A 619 -25.33 1.33 27.39
N ASN A 620 -25.36 2.30 28.30
CA ASN A 620 -26.18 3.51 28.22
C ASN A 620 -25.42 4.75 27.71
N CYS A 621 -24.13 4.61 27.35
CA CYS A 621 -23.38 5.72 26.78
C CYS A 621 -23.95 6.10 25.40
N VAL A 622 -23.92 7.40 25.09
CA VAL A 622 -24.37 7.94 23.80
C VAL A 622 -23.19 8.05 22.84
N ASP A 623 -23.47 7.99 21.55
CA ASP A 623 -22.46 8.25 20.53
C ASP A 623 -22.04 9.74 20.58
N GLU A 624 -20.74 9.98 20.77
CA GLU A 624 -20.15 11.32 20.83
C GLU A 624 -19.59 11.77 19.47
N GLY A 625 -19.62 10.89 18.46
CA GLY A 625 -18.99 11.10 17.15
C GLY A 625 -17.46 11.01 17.19
N LEU A 626 -16.85 11.12 16.01
CA LEU A 626 -15.40 11.24 15.87
C LEU A 626 -14.95 12.69 16.03
N ASP A 627 -13.74 12.88 16.57
CA ASP A 627 -13.13 14.19 16.78
C ASP A 627 -12.57 14.78 15.47
N TYR A 628 -13.47 15.22 14.58
CA TYR A 628 -13.12 15.99 13.37
C TYR A 628 -13.99 17.24 13.29
N PRO A 629 -13.48 18.41 13.74
CA PRO A 629 -14.26 19.63 13.69
C PRO A 629 -14.50 20.07 12.25
N ALA A 630 -15.74 20.45 11.94
CA ALA A 630 -16.08 21.01 10.64
C ALA A 630 -15.33 22.33 10.40
N ALA A 631 -14.88 22.53 9.16
CA ALA A 631 -14.36 23.82 8.71
C ALA A 631 -15.48 24.86 8.70
N THR A 632 -15.28 25.94 9.45
CA THR A 632 -16.22 27.07 9.61
C THR A 632 -15.64 28.40 9.14
N HIS A 633 -14.40 28.40 8.67
CA HIS A 633 -13.66 29.57 8.20
C HIS A 633 -12.90 29.24 6.90
N GLY A 634 -12.21 30.22 6.32
CA GLY A 634 -11.57 30.09 5.01
C GLY A 634 -12.54 30.30 3.85
N THR A 635 -12.09 30.03 2.62
CA THR A 635 -12.95 30.15 1.43
C THR A 635 -14.03 29.07 1.42
N LYS A 636 -15.12 29.30 0.68
CA LYS A 636 -16.18 28.30 0.52
C LYS A 636 -15.64 26.99 -0.06
N GLU A 637 -14.75 27.08 -1.03
CA GLU A 637 -14.10 25.92 -1.65
C GLU A 637 -13.27 25.11 -0.65
N GLN A 638 -12.50 25.77 0.23
CA GLN A 638 -11.77 25.11 1.31
C GLN A 638 -12.72 24.40 2.27
N GLN A 639 -13.77 25.09 2.72
CA GLN A 639 -14.74 24.51 3.66
C GLN A 639 -15.44 23.28 3.06
N ASP A 640 -15.86 23.36 1.79
CA ASP A 640 -16.51 22.27 1.08
C ASP A 640 -15.57 21.06 0.93
N PHE A 641 -14.32 21.28 0.52
CA PHE A 641 -13.34 20.19 0.42
C PHE A 641 -13.05 19.55 1.78
N VAL A 642 -12.85 20.38 2.81
CA VAL A 642 -12.53 19.87 4.16
C VAL A 642 -13.67 19.03 4.70
N ASN A 643 -14.90 19.57 4.65
CA ASN A 643 -16.08 18.94 5.25
C ASN A 643 -16.57 17.72 4.46
N ASP A 644 -16.54 17.78 3.13
CA ASP A 644 -17.13 16.73 2.30
C ASP A 644 -16.12 15.62 1.95
N VAL A 645 -14.82 15.93 1.96
CA VAL A 645 -13.75 15.02 1.51
C VAL A 645 -12.70 14.80 2.59
N GLN A 646 -11.97 15.85 3.01
CA GLN A 646 -10.78 15.68 3.86
C GLN A 646 -11.07 15.02 5.21
N ILE A 647 -12.15 15.43 5.88
CA ILE A 647 -12.56 14.86 7.17
C ILE A 647 -12.86 13.38 7.02
N LYS A 648 -13.69 13.00 6.04
CA LYS A 648 -14.03 11.60 5.78
C LYS A 648 -12.81 10.76 5.42
N VAL A 649 -11.94 11.25 4.53
CA VAL A 649 -10.68 10.55 4.20
C VAL A 649 -9.81 10.40 5.45
N SER A 650 -9.68 11.45 6.26
CA SER A 650 -8.88 11.43 7.49
C SER A 650 -9.45 10.53 8.55
N ALA A 651 -10.77 10.31 8.58
CA ALA A 651 -11.48 9.40 9.48
C ALA A 651 -11.50 7.93 8.99
N GLN A 652 -10.85 7.63 7.85
CA GLN A 652 -10.92 6.33 7.16
C GLN A 652 -12.31 5.99 6.59
N GLU A 653 -13.15 7.00 6.38
CA GLU A 653 -14.49 6.90 5.80
C GLU A 653 -14.54 7.36 4.33
N GLY A 654 -13.38 7.55 3.69
CA GLY A 654 -13.28 8.03 2.31
C GLY A 654 -14.03 7.16 1.28
N ASN A 655 -14.23 5.88 1.59
CA ASN A 655 -15.03 4.97 0.75
C ASN A 655 -16.53 5.31 0.71
N THR A 656 -17.03 6.10 1.67
CA THR A 656 -18.43 6.55 1.72
C THR A 656 -18.69 7.79 0.85
N ILE A 657 -17.65 8.39 0.27
CA ILE A 657 -17.78 9.61 -0.52
C ILE A 657 -18.41 9.26 -1.89
N PRO A 658 -19.58 9.83 -2.24
CA PRO A 658 -20.20 9.60 -3.54
C PRO A 658 -19.44 10.28 -4.68
N VAL A 659 -19.65 9.78 -5.90
CA VAL A 659 -19.09 10.40 -7.12
C VAL A 659 -19.53 11.86 -7.27
N SER A 660 -20.76 12.22 -6.92
CA SER A 660 -21.27 13.61 -7.01
C SER A 660 -20.46 14.60 -6.18
N VAL A 661 -19.94 14.18 -5.02
CA VAL A 661 -19.11 15.01 -4.13
C VAL A 661 -17.76 15.31 -4.76
N VAL A 662 -17.11 14.30 -5.34
CA VAL A 662 -15.79 14.42 -5.96
C VAL A 662 -15.84 14.91 -7.42
N ALA A 663 -17.02 14.94 -8.05
CA ALA A 663 -17.20 15.49 -9.39
C ALA A 663 -16.77 16.96 -9.49
N ARG A 664 -16.81 17.70 -8.37
CA ARG A 664 -16.27 19.07 -8.25
C ARG A 664 -14.76 19.17 -8.50
N TYR A 665 -14.05 18.06 -8.35
CA TYR A 665 -12.59 17.92 -8.43
C TYR A 665 -12.18 16.95 -9.55
N MET A 666 -13.05 16.75 -10.56
CA MET A 666 -12.86 15.73 -11.60
C MET A 666 -11.61 15.94 -12.48
N ASP A 667 -11.08 17.16 -12.54
CA ASP A 667 -9.83 17.49 -13.23
C ASP A 667 -8.59 17.34 -12.33
N GLY A 668 -8.76 16.88 -11.09
CA GLY A 668 -7.71 16.73 -10.10
C GLY A 668 -7.40 18.00 -9.30
N SER A 669 -8.08 19.12 -9.57
CA SER A 669 -7.88 20.36 -8.80
C SER A 669 -8.45 20.23 -7.37
N THR A 670 -7.71 20.74 -6.39
CA THR A 670 -8.16 20.83 -4.98
C THR A 670 -7.75 22.18 -4.40
N PRO A 671 -8.50 22.73 -3.42
CA PRO A 671 -8.16 24.04 -2.86
C PRO A 671 -6.88 23.98 -2.01
N SER A 672 -6.02 24.98 -2.17
CA SER A 672 -4.82 25.17 -1.36
C SER A 672 -5.14 25.50 0.11
N GLY A 673 -4.20 25.23 1.02
CA GLY A 673 -4.28 25.64 2.43
C GLY A 673 -5.14 24.72 3.33
N THR A 674 -5.64 23.60 2.81
CA THR A 674 -6.49 22.66 3.57
C THR A 674 -5.73 21.86 4.63
N ALA A 675 -4.39 21.78 4.54
CA ALA A 675 -3.55 21.18 5.59
C ALA A 675 -3.71 21.87 6.95
N ALA A 676 -4.07 23.16 6.98
CA ALA A 676 -4.31 23.91 8.20
C ALA A 676 -5.47 23.37 9.05
N TYR A 677 -6.40 22.62 8.46
CA TYR A 677 -7.55 22.06 9.16
C TYR A 677 -7.28 20.68 9.79
N GLU A 678 -6.15 20.03 9.47
CA GLU A 678 -5.91 18.65 9.92
C GLU A 678 -5.66 18.53 11.43
N LYS A 679 -4.84 19.43 11.99
CA LYS A 679 -4.55 19.53 13.44
C LYS A 679 -4.32 18.16 14.10
N ARG A 680 -3.39 17.39 13.53
CA ARG A 680 -3.22 15.95 13.75
C ARG A 680 -2.92 15.56 15.20
N GLY A 681 -2.16 16.37 15.92
CA GLY A 681 -1.83 16.16 17.33
C GLY A 681 -1.05 14.86 17.62
N VAL A 682 -0.21 14.42 16.69
CA VAL A 682 0.45 13.08 16.74
C VAL A 682 1.82 13.05 17.42
N SER A 683 2.34 14.20 17.87
CA SER A 683 3.66 14.26 18.52
C SER A 683 3.63 13.82 19.98
N VAL A 684 4.67 13.09 20.43
CA VAL A 684 4.88 12.78 21.86
C VAL A 684 5.28 14.03 22.67
N SER A 685 6.00 14.96 22.05
CA SER A 685 6.46 16.18 22.67
C SER A 685 6.44 17.37 21.71
N VAL A 686 6.25 18.56 22.29
CA VAL A 686 6.20 19.84 21.57
C VAL A 686 7.14 20.86 22.20
N PRO A 687 7.67 21.82 21.42
CA PRO A 687 8.49 22.89 21.96
C PRO A 687 7.66 23.85 22.83
N VAL A 688 8.26 24.37 23.89
CA VAL A 688 7.68 25.42 24.73
C VAL A 688 8.64 26.60 24.82
N TRP A 689 8.14 27.81 24.58
CA TRP A 689 8.94 29.03 24.53
C TRP A 689 9.04 29.76 25.89
N THR A 690 10.24 30.25 26.20
CA THR A 690 10.58 31.07 27.37
C THR A 690 11.05 32.46 26.92
N PRO A 691 10.20 33.50 26.99
CA PRO A 691 10.49 34.84 26.45
C PRO A 691 11.78 35.48 26.98
N ASP A 692 12.05 35.35 28.28
CA ASP A 692 13.18 36.01 28.95
C ASP A 692 14.54 35.58 28.41
N LYS A 693 14.66 34.32 27.97
CA LYS A 693 15.88 33.76 27.38
C LYS A 693 16.02 34.08 25.88
N CYS A 694 14.96 34.58 25.24
CA CYS A 694 14.89 34.66 23.77
C CYS A 694 15.59 35.91 23.23
N VAL A 695 16.45 35.72 22.22
CA VAL A 695 17.20 36.79 21.52
C VAL A 695 16.56 37.21 20.18
N GLU A 696 15.32 36.77 19.91
CA GLU A 696 14.54 37.17 18.74
C GLU A 696 15.20 36.91 17.38
N CYS A 697 15.99 35.83 17.26
CA CYS A 697 16.73 35.55 16.04
C CYS A 697 15.90 34.93 14.90
N GLY A 698 14.70 34.41 15.20
CA GLY A 698 13.82 33.73 14.22
C GLY A 698 14.28 32.33 13.77
N LEU A 699 15.45 31.85 14.22
CA LEU A 699 16.03 30.57 13.76
C LEU A 699 15.11 29.36 13.98
N CYS A 700 14.36 29.33 15.07
CA CYS A 700 13.42 28.26 15.38
C CYS A 700 12.28 28.14 14.35
N SER A 701 11.76 29.28 13.88
CA SER A 701 10.79 29.35 12.77
C SER A 701 11.45 29.04 11.43
N TYR A 702 12.67 29.54 11.22
CA TYR A 702 13.43 29.36 9.98
C TYR A 702 13.65 27.88 9.65
N VAL A 703 14.05 27.08 10.63
CA VAL A 703 14.35 25.64 10.44
C VAL A 703 13.14 24.73 10.65
N CYS A 704 11.98 25.25 11.03
CA CYS A 704 10.80 24.41 11.27
C CYS A 704 10.34 23.79 9.93
N PRO A 705 10.36 22.45 9.78
CA PRO A 705 10.00 21.81 8.52
C PRO A 705 8.49 21.82 8.24
N HIS A 706 7.66 22.15 9.23
CA HIS A 706 6.20 22.10 9.10
C HIS A 706 5.53 23.45 9.31
N ALA A 707 6.30 24.53 9.44
CA ALA A 707 5.79 25.86 9.82
C ALA A 707 4.95 25.87 11.13
N ALA A 708 5.16 24.87 11.99
CA ALA A 708 4.52 24.73 13.30
C ALA A 708 5.10 25.71 14.35
N ILE A 709 6.18 26.42 14.03
CA ILE A 709 6.70 27.53 14.83
C ILE A 709 6.78 28.76 13.93
N ARG A 710 6.22 29.88 14.38
CA ARG A 710 6.23 31.16 13.65
C ARG A 710 6.77 32.28 14.49
N THR A 711 7.38 33.25 13.83
CA THR A 711 7.81 34.50 14.46
C THR A 711 6.76 35.56 14.14
N VAL A 712 6.14 36.15 15.17
CA VAL A 712 5.05 37.11 14.99
C VAL A 712 5.39 38.42 15.69
N ALA A 713 5.03 39.54 15.05
CA ALA A 713 5.05 40.86 15.64
C ALA A 713 3.62 41.37 15.83
N LEU A 714 3.31 41.89 17.01
CA LEU A 714 1.98 42.37 17.39
C LEU A 714 2.07 43.80 17.96
N THR A 715 0.99 44.56 17.87
CA THR A 715 0.81 45.82 18.60
C THR A 715 0.39 45.54 20.05
N GLU A 716 0.49 46.54 20.93
CA GLU A 716 0.00 46.41 22.32
C GLU A 716 -1.50 46.10 22.39
N ALA A 717 -2.30 46.67 21.49
CA ALA A 717 -3.74 46.38 21.41
C ALA A 717 -4.02 44.92 21.01
N GLU A 718 -3.24 44.38 20.06
CA GLU A 718 -3.36 42.97 19.66
C GLU A 718 -2.87 42.02 20.76
N VAL A 719 -1.87 42.38 21.57
CA VAL A 719 -1.51 41.57 22.74
C VAL A 719 -2.62 41.62 23.81
N ALA A 720 -3.25 42.77 24.02
CA ALA A 720 -4.35 42.91 24.97
C ALA A 720 -5.62 42.14 24.55
N ALA A 721 -5.82 41.92 23.25
CA ALA A 721 -6.93 41.12 22.70
C ALA A 721 -6.62 39.62 22.61
N ALA A 722 -5.39 39.20 22.89
CA ALA A 722 -4.97 37.81 22.81
C ALA A 722 -5.63 36.94 23.91
N PRO A 723 -5.80 35.63 23.68
CA PRO A 723 -6.33 34.72 24.71
C PRO A 723 -5.43 34.67 25.95
N GLU A 724 -6.01 34.25 27.08
CA GLU A 724 -5.28 34.08 28.34
C GLU A 724 -4.07 33.16 28.16
N GLY A 725 -2.92 33.55 28.72
CA GLY A 725 -1.65 32.81 28.60
C GLY A 725 -0.76 33.25 27.43
N PHE A 726 -1.20 34.21 26.59
CA PHE A 726 -0.38 34.75 25.52
C PHE A 726 0.86 35.47 26.05
N LYS A 727 2.04 34.97 25.69
CA LYS A 727 3.34 35.53 26.12
C LYS A 727 3.90 36.45 25.04
N SER A 728 4.51 37.56 25.43
CA SER A 728 5.20 38.44 24.48
C SER A 728 6.35 39.18 25.17
N LYS A 729 7.25 39.77 24.38
CA LYS A 729 8.28 40.72 24.84
C LYS A 729 8.46 41.83 23.82
N ASP A 730 9.08 42.95 24.16
CA ASP A 730 9.33 44.03 23.20
C ASP A 730 10.21 43.55 22.03
N VAL A 731 9.92 43.99 20.81
CA VAL A 731 10.80 43.78 19.66
C VAL A 731 12.06 44.63 19.84
N THR A 732 13.23 43.99 19.78
CA THR A 732 14.51 44.68 19.91
C THR A 732 14.67 45.75 18.81
N GLY A 733 14.71 47.01 19.23
CA GLY A 733 14.84 48.17 18.35
C GLY A 733 13.52 48.74 17.81
N MET A 734 12.37 48.18 18.20
CA MET A 734 11.01 48.67 17.90
C MET A 734 10.05 48.35 19.06
N PRO A 735 10.22 48.95 20.26
CA PRO A 735 9.47 48.58 21.47
C PRO A 735 7.94 48.78 21.39
N GLU A 736 7.48 49.56 20.42
CA GLU A 736 6.06 49.71 20.08
C GLU A 736 5.42 48.43 19.52
N TYR A 737 6.25 47.47 19.06
CA TYR A 737 5.83 46.13 18.67
C TYR A 737 6.27 45.09 19.72
N LYS A 738 5.47 44.03 19.85
CA LYS A 738 5.71 42.89 20.72
C LYS A 738 6.03 41.65 19.89
N PHE A 739 7.10 40.97 20.26
CA PHE A 739 7.61 39.75 19.70
C PHE A 739 6.98 38.52 20.38
N ASN A 740 6.55 37.56 19.57
CA ASN A 740 6.07 36.26 20.02
C ASN A 740 6.67 35.13 19.15
N ILE A 741 6.97 33.99 19.78
CA ILE A 741 7.16 32.72 19.08
C ILE A 741 5.87 31.91 19.24
N ALA A 742 5.10 31.83 18.16
CA ALA A 742 3.84 31.10 18.13
C ALA A 742 4.13 29.64 17.80
N ILE A 743 3.56 28.70 18.56
CA ILE A 743 3.80 27.27 18.40
C ILE A 743 2.46 26.55 18.22
N SER A 744 2.26 25.92 17.06
CA SER A 744 1.13 25.01 16.83
C SER A 744 1.44 23.68 17.50
N THR A 745 0.78 23.38 18.61
CA THR A 745 0.96 22.12 19.34
C THR A 745 0.29 20.95 18.63
N MET A 746 -0.69 21.22 17.77
CA MET A 746 -1.43 20.20 17.02
C MET A 746 -0.81 19.88 15.64
N ASP A 747 0.04 20.75 15.08
CA ASP A 747 0.74 20.48 13.81
C ASP A 747 2.24 20.15 13.98
N CYS A 748 2.77 20.31 15.19
CA CYS A 748 4.15 19.94 15.49
C CYS A 748 4.35 18.41 15.39
N LEU A 749 5.46 17.98 14.80
CA LEU A 749 5.87 16.56 14.78
C LEU A 749 7.02 16.24 15.76
N GLY A 750 7.33 17.15 16.68
CA GLY A 750 8.29 16.89 17.78
C GLY A 750 9.74 16.63 17.36
N CYS A 751 10.19 17.08 16.18
CA CYS A 751 11.52 16.74 15.65
C CYS A 751 12.71 17.37 16.37
N GLY A 752 12.50 18.38 17.22
CA GLY A 752 13.56 19.05 17.98
C GLY A 752 14.51 19.94 17.16
N SER A 753 14.28 20.13 15.85
CA SER A 753 15.14 20.99 15.01
C SER A 753 15.22 22.42 15.55
N CYS A 754 14.08 22.96 16.00
CA CYS A 754 13.96 24.30 16.59
C CYS A 754 14.72 24.46 17.91
N THR A 755 14.73 23.44 18.77
CA THR A 755 15.44 23.47 20.05
C THR A 755 16.94 23.32 19.83
N ASN A 756 17.35 22.53 18.84
CA ASN A 756 18.76 22.31 18.51
C ASN A 756 19.44 23.59 18.01
N VAL A 757 18.76 24.37 17.15
CA VAL A 757 19.32 25.62 16.63
C VAL A 757 19.17 26.81 17.58
N CYS A 758 18.48 26.65 18.70
CA CYS A 758 18.22 27.76 19.63
C CYS A 758 19.50 28.13 20.41
N PRO A 759 20.12 29.31 20.17
CA PRO A 759 21.42 29.64 20.76
C PRO A 759 21.36 29.82 22.28
N THR A 760 20.17 30.12 22.82
CA THR A 760 19.98 30.43 24.24
C THR A 760 19.15 29.40 24.99
N LYS A 761 18.76 28.28 24.34
CA LYS A 761 17.81 27.30 24.90
C LYS A 761 16.54 27.98 25.45
N SER A 762 16.03 28.97 24.71
CA SER A 762 14.75 29.64 25.00
C SER A 762 13.54 28.82 24.55
N ILE A 763 13.77 27.68 23.89
CA ILE A 763 12.75 26.72 23.52
C ILE A 763 13.22 25.35 24.00
N GLU A 764 12.35 24.63 24.69
CA GLU A 764 12.63 23.31 25.26
C GLU A 764 11.48 22.34 24.93
N MET A 765 11.78 21.07 24.66
CA MET A 765 10.75 20.07 24.38
C MET A 765 10.05 19.63 25.67
N LYS A 766 8.72 19.58 25.67
CA LYS A 766 7.90 19.04 26.77
C LYS A 766 6.91 17.98 26.26
N PRO A 767 6.56 16.97 27.06
CA PRO A 767 5.51 16.01 26.72
C PRO A 767 4.20 16.72 26.37
N LEU A 768 3.52 16.29 25.30
CA LEU A 768 2.24 16.88 24.90
C LEU A 768 1.11 16.36 25.81
N ASP A 769 0.60 17.22 26.69
CA ASP A 769 -0.55 16.95 27.55
C ASP A 769 -1.78 17.77 27.13
N ASP A 770 -2.92 17.56 27.80
CA ASP A 770 -4.16 18.25 27.45
C ASP A 770 -4.09 19.78 27.67
N ALA A 771 -3.24 20.25 28.59
CA ALA A 771 -3.02 21.67 28.81
C ALA A 771 -2.27 22.30 27.62
N LEU A 772 -1.20 21.67 27.13
CA LEU A 772 -0.47 22.12 25.94
C LEU A 772 -1.29 21.98 24.65
N LYS A 773 -2.17 20.98 24.54
CA LYS A 773 -3.13 20.92 23.42
C LYS A 773 -4.08 22.12 23.44
N ALA A 774 -4.55 22.53 24.63
CA ALA A 774 -5.42 23.68 24.76
C ALA A 774 -4.74 25.00 24.35
N GLU A 775 -3.40 25.10 24.43
CA GLU A 775 -2.63 26.26 23.96
C GLU A 775 -2.65 26.44 22.42
N GLN A 776 -3.24 25.53 21.65
CA GLN A 776 -3.41 25.69 20.20
C GLN A 776 -4.13 26.99 19.82
N ASN A 777 -5.10 27.43 20.64
CA ASN A 777 -5.81 28.70 20.44
C ASN A 777 -4.90 29.93 20.46
N LEU A 778 -3.75 29.87 21.16
CA LEU A 778 -2.75 30.93 21.19
C LEU A 778 -2.05 31.06 19.85
N PHE A 779 -1.73 29.93 19.22
CA PHE A 779 -1.19 29.89 17.87
C PHE A 779 -2.21 30.42 16.86
N ASP A 780 -3.44 29.92 16.91
CA ASP A 780 -4.50 30.31 15.98
C ASP A 780 -4.75 31.82 16.02
N TYR A 781 -4.72 32.43 17.21
CA TYR A 781 -4.77 33.89 17.36
C TYR A 781 -3.54 34.57 16.76
N ALA A 782 -2.33 34.11 17.11
CA ALA A 782 -1.07 34.72 16.65
C ALA A 782 -0.93 34.74 15.13
N VAL A 783 -1.51 33.77 14.42
CA VAL A 783 -1.44 33.70 12.95
C VAL A 783 -2.61 34.36 12.26
N SER A 784 -3.62 34.81 13.02
CA SER A 784 -4.74 35.60 12.49
C SER A 784 -4.41 37.08 12.34
N VAL A 785 -3.39 37.59 13.04
CA VAL A 785 -2.99 38.99 12.94
C VAL A 785 -2.18 39.25 11.68
N PRO A 786 -2.37 40.39 10.98
CA PRO A 786 -1.61 40.70 9.76
C PRO A 786 -0.11 40.92 10.03
N ASP A 787 0.72 40.52 9.07
CA ASP A 787 2.15 40.82 8.99
C ASP A 787 2.40 42.33 9.20
N LYS A 788 3.42 42.67 10.00
CA LYS A 788 3.81 44.06 10.26
C LYS A 788 4.89 44.50 9.27
N GLU A 789 4.49 45.19 8.22
CA GLU A 789 5.38 45.63 7.14
C GLU A 789 6.54 46.51 7.65
N GLU A 790 6.31 47.33 8.67
CA GLU A 790 7.34 48.16 9.29
C GLU A 790 8.43 47.32 9.96
N VAL A 791 8.04 46.22 10.62
CA VAL A 791 8.96 45.28 11.27
C VAL A 791 9.75 44.50 10.22
N ILE A 792 9.09 44.05 9.16
CA ILE A 792 9.73 43.34 8.04
C ILE A 792 10.72 44.28 7.32
N ALA A 793 10.34 45.53 7.06
CA ALA A 793 11.20 46.53 6.45
C ALA A 793 12.42 46.84 7.33
N LYS A 794 12.25 46.94 8.65
CA LYS A 794 13.34 47.19 9.61
C LYS A 794 14.41 46.11 9.57
N PHE A 795 14.02 44.84 9.54
CA PHE A 795 14.95 43.71 9.58
C PHE A 795 15.33 43.19 8.19
N GLY A 796 14.64 43.62 7.14
CA GLY A 796 14.85 43.24 5.75
C GLY A 796 14.29 41.86 5.43
N ALA A 797 13.36 41.76 4.48
CA ALA A 797 12.68 40.52 4.10
C ALA A 797 13.64 39.38 3.65
N ALA A 798 14.82 39.72 3.13
CA ALA A 798 15.84 38.75 2.72
C ALA A 798 16.76 38.28 3.85
N SER A 799 16.67 38.86 5.06
CA SER A 799 17.46 38.40 6.21
C SER A 799 16.80 37.21 6.90
N VAL A 800 17.58 36.44 7.66
CA VAL A 800 17.03 35.33 8.45
C VAL A 800 15.92 35.82 9.40
N LYS A 801 16.15 36.90 10.17
CA LYS A 801 15.14 37.42 11.08
C LYS A 801 13.92 38.00 10.33
N GLY A 802 14.15 38.82 9.32
CA GLY A 802 13.09 39.51 8.59
C GLY A 802 12.21 38.57 7.76
N SER A 803 12.79 37.55 7.12
CA SER A 803 12.02 36.54 6.37
C SER A 803 11.03 35.77 7.25
N GLN A 804 11.31 35.62 8.55
CA GLN A 804 10.46 34.83 9.45
C GLN A 804 9.26 35.59 10.00
N PHE A 805 9.20 36.90 9.80
CA PHE A 805 7.99 37.69 10.05
C PHE A 805 6.99 37.64 8.90
N ARG A 806 7.36 37.04 7.75
CA ARG A 806 6.44 36.80 6.62
C ARG A 806 5.68 35.50 6.83
N GLN A 807 4.39 35.50 6.50
CA GLN A 807 3.59 34.28 6.47
C GLN A 807 4.22 33.20 5.56
N PRO A 808 4.46 31.97 6.05
CA PRO A 808 4.80 30.84 5.19
C PRO A 808 3.56 30.38 4.40
N LEU A 809 3.69 30.13 3.09
CA LEU A 809 2.61 29.60 2.26
C LEU A 809 2.75 28.08 1.99
N LEU A 810 3.72 27.44 2.64
CA LEU A 810 3.84 25.99 2.76
C LEU A 810 3.90 25.63 4.24
N GLU A 811 2.86 24.95 4.73
CA GLU A 811 2.69 24.61 6.14
C GLU A 811 2.08 23.21 6.31
N PHE A 812 2.42 22.58 7.43
CA PHE A 812 1.80 21.35 7.93
C PHE A 812 1.77 20.17 6.94
N SER A 813 2.78 20.07 6.08
CA SER A 813 2.87 18.99 5.10
C SER A 813 2.97 17.60 5.76
N GLY A 814 2.61 16.56 5.01
CA GLY A 814 2.77 15.15 5.43
C GLY A 814 4.22 14.64 5.45
N ALA A 815 5.22 15.53 5.38
CA ALA A 815 6.63 15.17 5.36
C ALA A 815 7.12 14.63 6.71
N CYS A 816 8.27 13.95 6.70
CA CYS A 816 8.86 13.36 7.91
C CYS A 816 9.15 14.40 9.00
N ALA A 817 9.10 13.97 10.28
CA ALA A 817 9.58 14.78 11.39
C ALA A 817 11.06 15.14 11.16
N GLY A 818 11.38 16.43 11.05
CA GLY A 818 12.75 16.89 10.78
C GLY A 818 13.16 16.82 9.30
N CYS A 819 12.20 16.79 8.36
CA CYS A 819 12.49 16.78 6.92
C CYS A 819 13.46 17.89 6.51
N GLY A 820 14.47 17.53 5.72
CA GLY A 820 15.50 18.46 5.24
C GLY A 820 15.08 19.30 4.03
N GLU A 821 13.96 19.00 3.38
CA GLU A 821 13.52 19.69 2.14
C GLU A 821 12.59 20.87 2.44
N THR A 822 11.58 20.63 3.28
CA THR A 822 10.49 21.58 3.51
C THR A 822 10.91 22.91 4.14
N PRO A 823 11.98 23.03 4.97
CA PRO A 823 12.46 24.34 5.40
C PRO A 823 12.88 25.25 4.24
N TYR A 824 13.49 24.68 3.18
CA TYR A 824 13.87 25.43 1.98
C TYR A 824 12.64 25.87 1.19
N ALA A 825 11.71 24.94 0.93
CA ALA A 825 10.48 25.24 0.20
C ALA A 825 9.63 26.30 0.94
N LYS A 826 9.48 26.16 2.27
CA LYS A 826 8.84 27.16 3.13
C LYS A 826 9.49 28.54 2.97
N LEU A 827 10.81 28.63 3.05
CA LEU A 827 11.51 29.91 2.88
C LEU A 827 11.28 30.52 1.50
N ILE A 828 11.31 29.72 0.42
CA ILE A 828 11.00 30.19 -0.94
C ILE A 828 9.61 30.82 -0.98
N THR A 829 8.61 30.19 -0.35
CA THR A 829 7.26 30.76 -0.26
C THR A 829 7.21 32.08 0.53
N GLN A 830 8.03 32.23 1.57
CA GLN A 830 8.09 33.48 2.36
C GLN A 830 8.72 34.64 1.57
N LEU A 831 9.52 34.34 0.54
CA LEU A 831 10.21 35.34 -0.28
C LEU A 831 9.47 35.67 -1.59
N PHE A 832 8.82 34.68 -2.21
CA PHE A 832 8.27 34.78 -3.57
C PHE A 832 6.88 34.16 -3.74
N GLY A 833 6.27 33.66 -2.66
CA GLY A 833 5.05 32.86 -2.69
C GLY A 833 3.84 33.57 -3.27
N ASP A 834 3.79 34.90 -3.21
CA ASP A 834 2.72 35.75 -3.73
C ASP A 834 2.59 35.74 -5.26
N ARG A 835 3.63 35.29 -5.97
CA ARG A 835 3.71 35.38 -7.44
C ARG A 835 4.48 34.25 -8.11
N MET A 836 4.77 33.17 -7.40
CA MET A 836 5.48 32.01 -7.94
C MET A 836 4.51 30.98 -8.54
N TYR A 837 4.99 30.27 -9.55
CA TYR A 837 4.37 29.04 -10.05
C TYR A 837 5.29 27.87 -9.70
N ILE A 838 4.72 26.74 -9.28
CA ILE A 838 5.46 25.54 -8.90
C ILE A 838 5.12 24.41 -9.89
N SER A 839 6.14 23.90 -10.56
CA SER A 839 6.09 22.63 -11.28
C SER A 839 6.90 21.62 -10.46
N ASN A 840 6.21 20.73 -9.76
CA ASN A 840 6.86 19.73 -8.90
C ASN A 840 7.03 18.42 -9.66
N ALA A 841 8.26 17.90 -9.71
CA ALA A 841 8.59 16.64 -10.37
C ALA A 841 8.03 15.43 -9.61
#